data_AF-A0AAN7VHC8-F1
#
_entry.id   AF-A0AAN7VHC8-F1
#
_cell.length_a   1.000
_cell.length_b   1.000
_cell.length_c   1.000
_cell.angle_alpha   90.00
_cell.angle_beta   90.00
_cell.angle_gamma   90.00
#
_symmetry.space_group_name_H-M   'P 1'
#
loop_
_entity.id
_entity.type
_entity.pdbx_description
1 polymer ?
#
loop_
_entity_poly.entity_id
_entity_poly.type
_entity_poly.pdbx_seq_one_letter_code
_entity_poly.pdbx_strand_id
1 'polypeptide(L)'
;MSDMTPGTERWTIYCAAQNLPAVLNDPNRGKQTNFFTRTWGDSFVENSSIGKCPFLPDINYSHFETYLRKYGRRHRRHVRLSQAKLDGLRPRSRSTELVSTETNFETIPAIFLKPSLPLNDPIVFNTIFTSISNSKDAKSQQSGRLLQEQLSYYLDCVEEQIAIQVSQKSGAFFHAMTSHDTIMEQMGTASKAVQSLRTKVQNVDRTLAKDSLKLVGLARSRTNHILLLDKLKLMATVLQTQPTLQLLLSSSDFVAALELIASTQEVLAKELAGVTSLRHLPSQLKEMSRLIDKMLSTEFERYAAADLHRPLSASVEVLEPERLVSLVAGLLRQSHLHFLEVYKQEAITAAQTVLKQLVIEQLATVEDDMEHCLTGSGEAPLTLDSAQWLKVLALASEALIKLIRRVHAVHDVIRNTADVSAGLLDVSEFGERFLSLTEHTRVKLKLEDLLSSVCDYCHERLASLVSTQSDKQPINSAQITDLSDIVENFTSVCENVCGRQSPALRAAFKIQAGNYVHKFHSQRKSKLTLLLDAERWKVAEVPPEFQILVEKISSDKPMNSIPSSPITENGVIVNATKATSALKIGTQEYVTVGTVLMLIRLVSEYCVCAYDLPVLACVIGRNLTELLRTFNSRSCQLVLGAGALRTAGLNTITSTTLALTSRALQLVLWLIPHIRAHFKNISNELLVSMDTVERDIGHHIQQLETKVLSIMNTLLGDQLNEWDAKPPVPSKAFRNVSKHLTKLHEAVKPVLPDEQVSDIYEVIHHNFKSRLRDEIIKMNIQNNGGPQHGVVTSEILFYLETMKSLKVLPDKFISNKAMDDIWNR
;
A
#
# COMPACT_ATOMS: atom_id res chain seq x y z
N MET A 1 -32.07 39.96 -57.32
CA MET A 1 -32.94 41.15 -57.28
C MET A 1 -32.70 41.86 -55.97
N SER A 2 -31.92 42.95 -56.03
CA SER A 2 -32.07 44.19 -55.26
C SER A 2 -30.78 45.00 -55.46
N ASP A 3 -30.87 45.97 -56.37
CA ASP A 3 -29.85 46.92 -56.74
C ASP A 3 -29.33 47.74 -55.55
N MET A 4 -28.01 47.90 -55.48
CA MET A 4 -27.39 49.13 -54.99
C MET A 4 -26.03 49.32 -55.66
N THR A 5 -26.03 50.08 -56.76
CA THR A 5 -24.86 50.68 -57.38
C THR A 5 -24.34 51.84 -56.51
N PRO A 6 -23.08 51.84 -56.03
CA PRO A 6 -22.49 53.04 -55.43
C PRO A 6 -22.07 54.03 -56.54
N GLY A 7 -22.47 55.28 -56.36
CA GLY A 7 -22.41 56.35 -57.36
C GLY A 7 -21.02 56.67 -57.90
N THR A 8 -20.94 56.79 -59.22
CA THR A 8 -19.83 57.42 -59.94
C THR A 8 -19.93 58.94 -59.84
N GLU A 9 -19.29 59.54 -58.84
CA GLU A 9 -19.07 60.99 -58.83
C GLU A 9 -17.98 61.35 -59.85
N ARG A 10 -18.36 62.17 -60.85
CA ARG A 10 -17.49 62.71 -61.89
C ARG A 10 -16.50 63.71 -61.27
N TRP A 11 -15.22 63.45 -61.44
CA TRP A 11 -14.14 64.37 -61.07
C TRP A 11 -14.31 65.72 -61.77
N THR A 12 -14.37 66.81 -61.00
CA THR A 12 -14.46 68.18 -61.53
C THR A 12 -13.33 69.06 -60.98
N ILE A 13 -13.02 70.14 -61.70
CA ILE A 13 -11.93 71.10 -61.39
C ILE A 13 -12.08 71.76 -60.00
N TYR A 14 -13.27 71.72 -59.39
CA TYR A 14 -13.52 72.21 -58.03
C TYR A 14 -13.10 71.22 -56.93
N CYS A 15 -12.82 69.94 -57.24
CA CYS A 15 -12.21 68.98 -56.31
C CYS A 15 -10.72 69.25 -56.05
N ALA A 16 -10.10 70.16 -56.82
CA ALA A 16 -8.68 70.51 -56.69
C ALA A 16 -8.40 71.68 -55.73
N ALA A 17 -9.42 72.20 -55.02
CA ALA A 17 -9.26 73.33 -54.11
C ALA A 17 -9.01 72.87 -52.66
N GLN A 18 -7.73 72.88 -52.28
CA GLN A 18 -7.21 73.12 -50.93
C GLN A 18 -7.61 72.16 -49.80
N ASN A 19 -6.69 71.24 -49.50
CA ASN A 19 -6.45 70.81 -48.12
C ASN A 19 -5.09 71.39 -47.68
N LEU A 20 -5.04 72.72 -47.50
CA LEU A 20 -3.85 73.44 -47.03
C LEU A 20 -3.28 72.89 -45.70
N PRO A 21 -4.09 72.33 -44.77
CA PRO A 21 -3.56 71.65 -43.58
C PRO A 21 -2.77 70.36 -43.89
N ALA A 22 -3.06 69.65 -44.99
CA ALA A 22 -2.31 68.45 -45.41
C ALA A 22 -0.92 68.80 -45.98
N VAL A 23 -0.71 70.05 -46.40
CA VAL A 23 0.60 70.57 -46.85
C VAL A 23 1.45 71.04 -45.66
N LEU A 24 0.83 71.41 -44.53
CA LEU A 24 1.52 71.89 -43.34
C LEU A 24 1.85 70.80 -42.31
N ASN A 25 1.49 69.55 -42.58
CA ASN A 25 1.90 68.36 -41.82
C ASN A 25 1.75 68.50 -40.30
N ASP A 26 0.63 69.09 -39.87
CA ASP A 26 0.27 69.26 -38.47
C ASP A 26 -0.59 68.06 -38.03
N PRO A 27 -0.06 67.10 -37.24
CA PRO A 27 -0.70 65.80 -37.01
C PRO A 27 -1.98 65.86 -36.17
N ASN A 28 -2.29 67.02 -35.57
CA ASN A 28 -3.46 67.19 -34.70
C ASN A 28 -4.66 67.87 -35.37
N ARG A 29 -4.58 68.29 -36.64
CA ARG A 29 -5.65 69.05 -37.33
C ARG A 29 -6.08 68.51 -38.69
N GLY A 30 -5.70 67.27 -38.99
CA GLY A 30 -5.94 66.64 -40.29
C GLY A 30 -6.72 65.33 -40.20
N LYS A 31 -7.96 65.35 -39.69
CA LYS A 31 -8.92 64.27 -39.96
C LYS A 31 -10.27 64.88 -40.29
N GLN A 32 -10.84 64.48 -41.42
CA GLN A 32 -12.25 64.73 -41.68
C GLN A 32 -13.05 64.16 -40.51
N THR A 33 -14.00 64.96 -40.02
CA THR A 33 -14.89 64.59 -38.93
C THR A 33 -15.70 63.37 -39.34
N ASN A 34 -15.27 62.19 -38.91
CA ASN A 34 -16.08 60.98 -38.99
C ASN A 34 -17.41 61.25 -38.28
N PHE A 35 -18.49 60.59 -38.73
CA PHE A 35 -19.86 60.74 -38.20
C PHE A 35 -19.91 60.84 -36.67
N PHE A 36 -19.08 60.06 -35.97
CA PHE A 36 -18.99 60.03 -34.51
C PHE A 36 -18.46 61.31 -33.84
N THR A 37 -17.47 62.02 -34.39
CA THR A 37 -16.96 63.28 -33.81
C THR A 37 -17.87 64.47 -34.05
N ARG A 38 -18.74 64.43 -35.08
CA ARG A 38 -19.73 65.49 -35.35
C ARG A 38 -20.88 65.50 -34.33
N THR A 39 -21.25 64.34 -33.80
CA THR A 39 -22.40 64.20 -32.91
C THR A 39 -22.03 64.20 -31.42
N TRP A 40 -20.80 63.80 -31.03
CA TRP A 40 -20.44 63.56 -29.62
C TRP A 40 -19.18 64.33 -29.14
N GLY A 41 -18.59 65.18 -30.00
CA GLY A 41 -17.44 66.01 -29.66
C GLY A 41 -16.09 65.29 -29.71
N ASP A 42 -15.00 66.07 -29.79
CA ASP A 42 -13.62 65.56 -29.95
C ASP A 42 -13.07 64.84 -28.71
N SER A 43 -13.80 64.85 -27.58
CA SER A 43 -13.45 64.10 -26.36
C SER A 43 -13.89 62.63 -26.40
N PHE A 44 -14.71 62.22 -27.38
CA PHE A 44 -15.28 60.87 -27.44
C PHE A 44 -14.30 59.81 -27.96
N VAL A 45 -13.18 60.20 -28.58
CA VAL A 45 -12.13 59.27 -29.03
C VAL A 45 -10.90 59.43 -28.13
N GLU A 46 -10.47 58.36 -27.45
CA GLU A 46 -9.28 58.38 -26.61
C GLU A 46 -8.03 58.81 -27.40
N ASN A 47 -7.35 59.86 -26.93
CA ASN A 47 -6.06 60.31 -27.47
C ASN A 47 -4.95 59.32 -27.08
N SER A 48 -4.82 58.23 -27.84
CA SER A 48 -3.63 57.38 -27.75
C SER A 48 -2.42 58.13 -28.31
N SER A 49 -1.58 58.69 -27.42
CA SER A 49 -0.30 59.29 -27.80
C SER A 49 0.68 58.20 -28.25
N ILE A 50 0.99 58.17 -29.54
CA ILE A 50 1.95 57.24 -30.12
C ILE A 50 3.37 57.71 -29.73
N GLY A 51 4.11 56.91 -28.97
CA GLY A 51 5.50 57.21 -28.59
C GLY A 51 6.47 57.17 -29.79
N LYS A 52 7.56 57.96 -29.73
CA LYS A 52 8.57 58.04 -30.81
C LYS A 52 9.29 56.70 -31.02
N CYS A 53 9.46 56.30 -32.28
CA CYS A 53 10.17 55.07 -32.67
C CYS A 53 11.70 55.21 -32.45
N PRO A 54 12.36 54.27 -31.77
CA PRO A 54 13.79 54.38 -31.42
C PRO A 54 14.77 54.11 -32.58
N PHE A 55 14.27 53.80 -33.78
CA PHE A 55 15.10 53.33 -34.91
C PHE A 55 15.31 54.37 -36.04
N LEU A 56 14.86 55.62 -35.88
CA LEU A 56 15.09 56.69 -36.86
C LEU A 56 15.93 57.82 -36.23
N PRO A 57 17.06 58.21 -36.83
CA PRO A 57 17.85 59.36 -36.36
C PRO A 57 17.15 60.69 -36.66
N ASP A 58 17.23 61.64 -35.73
CA ASP A 58 16.61 62.98 -35.85
C ASP A 58 17.31 63.83 -36.93
N ILE A 59 16.62 64.08 -38.04
CA ILE A 59 17.15 64.86 -39.17
C ILE A 59 16.97 66.36 -38.89
N ASN A 60 18.07 67.08 -38.62
CA ASN A 60 18.07 68.55 -38.46
C ASN A 60 18.28 69.31 -39.79
N TYR A 61 17.88 70.59 -39.80
CA TYR A 61 17.91 71.50 -40.96
C TYR A 61 19.30 71.66 -41.61
N SER A 62 20.38 71.43 -40.85
CA SER A 62 21.75 71.42 -41.33
C SER A 62 22.00 70.39 -42.45
N HIS A 63 21.29 69.25 -42.43
CA HIS A 63 21.44 68.21 -43.45
C HIS A 63 20.90 68.62 -44.84
N PHE A 64 20.05 69.65 -44.93
CA PHE A 64 19.46 70.12 -46.20
C PHE A 64 20.17 71.34 -46.81
N GLU A 65 21.14 71.93 -46.11
CA GLU A 65 21.82 73.15 -46.55
C GLU A 65 22.59 72.94 -47.87
N THR A 66 23.19 71.76 -48.04
CA THR A 66 23.91 71.36 -49.25
C THR A 66 22.98 71.25 -50.47
N TYR A 67 21.76 70.74 -50.26
CA TYR A 67 20.74 70.63 -51.30
C TYR A 67 20.23 72.01 -51.75
N LEU A 68 19.92 72.88 -50.78
CA LEU A 68 19.42 74.24 -51.04
C LEU A 68 20.46 75.10 -51.77
N ARG A 69 21.75 75.00 -51.43
CA ARG A 69 22.83 75.68 -52.18
C ARG A 69 22.92 75.21 -53.64
N LYS A 70 22.72 73.91 -53.90
CA LYS A 70 22.90 73.32 -55.23
C LYS A 70 21.73 73.63 -56.18
N TYR A 71 20.50 73.57 -55.70
CA TYR A 71 19.30 73.78 -56.54
C TYR A 71 18.76 75.21 -56.53
N GLY A 72 19.03 76.01 -55.50
CA GLY A 72 18.55 77.40 -55.41
C GLY A 72 19.01 78.30 -56.57
N ARG A 73 20.21 78.08 -57.12
CA ARG A 73 20.72 78.85 -58.27
C ARG A 73 19.95 78.56 -59.57
N ARG A 74 19.57 77.30 -59.82
CA ARG A 74 18.82 76.91 -61.02
C ARG A 74 17.39 77.43 -60.99
N HIS A 75 16.75 77.40 -59.84
CA HIS A 75 15.39 77.93 -59.67
C HIS A 75 15.34 79.45 -59.95
N ARG A 76 16.30 80.23 -59.42
CA ARG A 76 16.40 81.68 -59.71
C ARG A 76 16.61 81.97 -61.20
N ARG A 77 17.34 81.12 -61.93
CA ARG A 77 17.56 81.27 -63.39
C ARG A 77 16.28 81.00 -64.20
N HIS A 78 15.49 80.00 -63.80
CA HIS A 78 14.23 79.67 -64.45
C HIS A 78 13.21 80.82 -64.31
N VAL A 79 13.09 81.41 -63.12
CA VAL A 79 12.20 82.57 -62.88
C VAL A 79 12.58 83.77 -63.77
N ARG A 80 13.88 84.04 -63.95
CA ARG A 80 14.34 85.11 -64.84
C ARG A 80 14.03 84.87 -66.33
N LEU A 81 14.13 83.62 -66.81
CA LEU A 81 13.84 83.28 -68.21
C LEU A 81 12.34 83.28 -68.53
N SER A 82 11.50 83.00 -67.53
CA SER A 82 10.05 83.06 -67.65
C SER A 82 9.52 84.49 -67.88
N GLN A 83 10.19 85.52 -67.34
CA GLN A 83 9.74 86.91 -67.43
C GLN A 83 10.11 87.61 -68.74
N ALA A 84 11.06 87.10 -69.53
CA ALA A 84 11.63 87.80 -70.69
C ALA A 84 10.93 87.51 -72.05
N LYS A 85 9.88 86.68 -72.10
CA LYS A 85 9.35 86.11 -73.36
C LYS A 85 8.05 86.74 -73.91
N LEU A 86 7.52 87.82 -73.32
CA LEU A 86 6.19 88.34 -73.69
C LEU A 86 6.14 89.65 -74.53
N ASP A 87 7.25 90.35 -74.79
CA ASP A 87 7.24 91.69 -75.42
C ASP A 87 7.56 91.74 -76.93
N GLY A 88 7.34 90.67 -77.71
CA GLY A 88 7.81 90.57 -79.10
C GLY A 88 6.78 90.11 -80.13
N LEU A 89 5.73 90.90 -80.40
CA LEU A 89 4.85 90.77 -81.56
C LEU A 89 5.20 91.83 -82.63
N ARG A 90 5.64 91.42 -83.83
CA ARG A 90 5.25 91.99 -85.15
C ARG A 90 5.86 91.21 -86.34
N PRO A 91 5.11 91.03 -87.45
CA PRO A 91 5.48 90.20 -88.60
C PRO A 91 6.44 90.94 -89.55
N ARG A 92 7.37 90.19 -90.16
CA ARG A 92 8.37 90.72 -91.11
C ARG A 92 8.13 90.10 -92.49
N SER A 93 7.38 90.83 -93.32
CA SER A 93 7.29 90.65 -94.76
C SER A 93 8.68 90.73 -95.39
N ARG A 94 9.06 89.73 -96.17
CA ARG A 94 10.22 89.79 -97.08
C ARG A 94 9.73 90.19 -98.47
N SER A 95 10.39 91.22 -98.95
CA SER A 95 10.34 91.91 -100.23
C SER A 95 10.61 91.04 -101.45
N THR A 96 9.75 91.20 -102.46
CA THR A 96 10.06 91.69 -103.82
C THR A 96 11.19 91.03 -104.62
N GLU A 97 10.80 90.42 -105.75
CA GLU A 97 11.44 90.45 -107.09
C GLU A 97 10.46 89.75 -108.08
N LEU A 98 9.52 90.49 -108.69
CA LEU A 98 9.58 91.02 -110.07
C LEU A 98 9.64 89.94 -111.16
N VAL A 99 8.47 89.58 -111.71
CA VAL A 99 8.28 89.67 -113.17
C VAL A 99 7.04 90.54 -113.37
N SER A 100 7.31 91.78 -113.75
CA SER A 100 6.39 92.66 -114.45
C SER A 100 6.03 92.03 -115.79
N THR A 101 4.84 91.44 -115.89
CA THR A 101 4.10 91.58 -117.15
C THR A 101 3.24 92.82 -116.99
N GLU A 102 3.61 93.82 -117.78
CA GLU A 102 2.94 95.09 -117.93
C GLU A 102 1.44 94.90 -118.17
N THR A 103 0.73 95.89 -117.68
CA THR A 103 -0.71 96.02 -117.50
C THR A 103 -1.47 96.25 -118.81
N ASN A 104 -2.61 95.57 -119.00
CA ASN A 104 -3.70 96.03 -119.87
C ASN A 104 -4.92 96.48 -119.04
N PHE A 105 -4.71 97.11 -117.88
CA PHE A 105 -5.79 97.75 -117.13
C PHE A 105 -6.12 99.17 -117.64
N GLU A 106 -5.33 99.74 -118.56
CA GLU A 106 -5.60 101.08 -119.12
C GLU A 106 -6.78 101.12 -120.09
N THR A 107 -7.14 99.99 -120.70
CA THR A 107 -8.27 99.94 -121.63
C THR A 107 -9.64 100.03 -120.94
N ILE A 108 -9.78 99.65 -119.67
CA ILE A 108 -11.07 99.64 -118.96
C ILE A 108 -11.28 100.97 -118.22
N PRO A 109 -12.31 101.77 -118.56
CA PRO A 109 -12.62 102.99 -117.83
C PRO A 109 -12.87 102.71 -116.34
N ALA A 110 -12.20 103.45 -115.46
CA ALA A 110 -12.27 103.29 -114.00
C ALA A 110 -13.70 103.42 -113.39
N ILE A 111 -14.67 103.83 -114.19
CA ILE A 111 -16.10 103.88 -113.83
C ILE A 111 -16.64 102.46 -113.59
N PHE A 112 -16.19 101.45 -114.34
CA PHE A 112 -16.63 100.05 -114.20
C PHE A 112 -16.00 99.32 -113.00
N LEU A 113 -14.90 99.85 -112.46
CA LEU A 113 -14.20 99.30 -111.29
C LEU A 113 -14.78 99.83 -109.96
N LYS A 114 -15.79 100.72 -110.00
CA LYS A 114 -16.46 101.23 -108.80
C LYS A 114 -17.67 100.35 -108.41
N PRO A 115 -17.77 99.92 -107.14
CA PRO A 115 -18.75 98.91 -106.68
C PRO A 115 -20.21 99.37 -106.59
N SER A 116 -20.49 100.67 -106.71
CA SER A 116 -21.86 101.21 -106.75
C SER A 116 -22.00 102.10 -107.98
N LEU A 117 -22.60 101.58 -109.06
CA LEU A 117 -22.84 102.32 -110.29
C LEU A 117 -24.25 102.93 -110.24
N PRO A 118 -24.46 104.18 -109.78
CA PRO A 118 -25.79 104.79 -109.77
C PRO A 118 -26.20 105.20 -111.19
N LEU A 119 -26.91 104.33 -111.89
CA LEU A 119 -27.49 104.62 -113.22
C LEU A 119 -28.65 105.62 -113.20
N ASN A 120 -29.01 106.15 -112.02
CA ASN A 120 -30.16 107.01 -111.81
C ASN A 120 -29.87 108.50 -112.08
N ASP A 121 -28.59 108.89 -112.17
CA ASP A 121 -28.19 110.27 -112.48
C ASP A 121 -28.11 110.50 -114.00
N PRO A 122 -28.86 111.46 -114.57
CA PRO A 122 -28.90 111.72 -116.01
C PRO A 122 -27.52 112.08 -116.61
N ILE A 123 -26.62 112.63 -115.80
CA ILE A 123 -25.27 113.02 -116.22
C ILE A 123 -24.38 111.77 -116.39
N VAL A 124 -24.45 110.83 -115.45
CA VAL A 124 -23.68 109.57 -115.49
C VAL A 124 -24.20 108.67 -116.60
N PHE A 125 -25.52 108.61 -116.79
CA PHE A 125 -26.13 107.89 -117.90
C PHE A 125 -25.71 108.48 -119.26
N ASN A 126 -25.69 109.80 -119.43
CA ASN A 126 -25.23 110.44 -120.67
C ASN A 126 -23.73 110.25 -120.93
N THR A 127 -22.90 110.07 -119.90
CA THR A 127 -21.47 109.73 -120.11
C THR A 127 -21.25 108.30 -120.59
N ILE A 128 -22.18 107.38 -120.31
CA ILE A 128 -22.14 105.97 -120.76
C ILE A 128 -22.89 105.80 -122.10
N PHE A 129 -23.94 106.59 -122.34
CA PHE A 129 -24.79 106.55 -123.53
C PHE A 129 -24.81 107.91 -124.26
N THR A 130 -23.66 108.34 -124.77
CA THR A 130 -23.47 109.68 -125.36
C THR A 130 -24.30 109.96 -126.63
N SER A 131 -24.83 108.95 -127.31
CA SER A 131 -25.47 109.12 -128.63
C SER A 131 -26.97 108.78 -128.71
N ILE A 132 -27.63 108.47 -127.59
CA ILE A 132 -29.04 108.04 -127.58
C ILE A 132 -30.01 109.20 -127.24
N SER A 133 -29.52 110.34 -126.75
CA SER A 133 -30.39 111.32 -126.08
C SER A 133 -30.85 112.55 -126.89
N ASN A 134 -30.70 112.61 -128.23
CA ASN A 134 -31.42 113.63 -129.01
C ASN A 134 -31.68 113.22 -130.48
N SER A 135 -32.94 113.35 -130.90
CA SER A 135 -33.53 113.16 -132.24
C SER A 135 -33.90 111.73 -132.66
N LYS A 136 -35.15 111.60 -133.16
CA LYS A 136 -35.65 110.41 -133.86
C LYS A 136 -34.90 110.29 -135.19
N ASP A 137 -33.98 109.35 -135.29
CA ASP A 137 -33.51 108.78 -136.58
C ASP A 137 -32.81 107.43 -136.37
N ALA A 138 -32.88 106.57 -137.39
CA ALA A 138 -32.48 105.15 -137.39
C ALA A 138 -30.98 104.85 -137.18
N LYS A 139 -30.16 105.82 -136.75
CA LYS A 139 -28.71 105.66 -136.51
C LYS A 139 -28.34 105.22 -135.08
N SER A 140 -29.31 105.06 -134.17
CA SER A 140 -29.06 104.70 -132.76
C SER A 140 -28.76 103.20 -132.51
N GLN A 141 -29.11 102.29 -133.42
CA GLN A 141 -28.88 100.85 -133.23
C GLN A 141 -27.41 100.43 -133.45
N GLN A 142 -26.67 101.14 -134.29
CA GLN A 142 -25.28 100.76 -134.63
C GLN A 142 -24.31 101.10 -133.49
N SER A 143 -24.57 102.19 -132.76
CA SER A 143 -23.78 102.63 -131.61
C SER A 143 -23.88 101.69 -130.41
N GLY A 144 -25.03 101.05 -130.19
CA GLY A 144 -25.25 100.12 -129.09
C GLY A 144 -24.49 98.80 -129.22
N ARG A 145 -24.31 98.29 -130.44
CA ARG A 145 -23.55 97.04 -130.69
C ARG A 145 -22.05 97.21 -130.40
N LEU A 146 -21.48 98.35 -130.77
CA LEU A 146 -20.06 98.66 -130.52
C LEU A 146 -19.73 98.70 -129.02
N LEU A 147 -20.65 99.18 -128.18
CA LEU A 147 -20.47 99.21 -126.72
C LEU A 147 -20.51 97.80 -126.11
N GLN A 148 -21.37 96.91 -126.62
CA GLN A 148 -21.49 95.54 -126.14
C GLN A 148 -20.23 94.70 -126.46
N GLU A 149 -19.63 94.90 -127.63
CA GLU A 149 -18.36 94.26 -128.00
C GLU A 149 -17.22 94.71 -127.08
N GLN A 150 -17.15 96.00 -126.73
CA GLN A 150 -16.15 96.52 -125.79
C GLN A 150 -16.27 95.93 -124.39
N LEU A 151 -17.49 95.75 -123.87
CA LEU A 151 -17.70 95.13 -122.55
C LEU A 151 -17.32 93.64 -122.52
N SER A 152 -17.52 92.90 -123.62
CA SER A 152 -17.13 91.48 -123.69
C SER A 152 -15.61 91.32 -123.65
N TYR A 153 -14.87 92.18 -124.37
CA TYR A 153 -13.40 92.19 -124.35
C TYR A 153 -12.82 92.41 -122.94
N TYR A 154 -13.48 93.24 -122.11
CA TYR A 154 -13.05 93.47 -120.74
C TYR A 154 -13.25 92.26 -119.83
N LEU A 155 -14.27 91.44 -120.08
CA LEU A 155 -14.55 90.24 -119.29
C LEU A 155 -13.48 89.16 -119.55
N ASP A 156 -13.14 88.91 -120.81
CA ASP A 156 -12.11 87.93 -121.19
C ASP A 156 -10.74 88.25 -120.56
N CYS A 157 -10.35 89.53 -120.55
CA CYS A 157 -9.13 89.99 -119.89
C CYS A 157 -9.08 89.65 -118.40
N VAL A 158 -10.21 89.69 -117.69
CA VAL A 158 -10.28 89.39 -116.26
C VAL A 158 -10.17 87.88 -116.02
N GLU A 159 -10.81 87.07 -116.86
CA GLU A 159 -10.80 85.61 -116.70
C GLU A 159 -9.41 85.00 -116.88
N GLU A 160 -8.65 85.47 -117.88
CA GLU A 160 -7.28 84.99 -118.13
C GLU A 160 -6.36 85.24 -116.93
N GLN A 161 -6.50 86.40 -116.29
CA GLN A 161 -5.67 86.78 -115.14
C GLN A 161 -5.99 85.96 -113.88
N ILE A 162 -7.25 85.60 -113.66
CA ILE A 162 -7.64 84.72 -112.55
C ILE A 162 -7.03 83.33 -112.75
N ALA A 163 -7.05 82.80 -113.98
CA ALA A 163 -6.50 81.48 -114.29
C ALA A 163 -4.99 81.40 -114.00
N ILE A 164 -4.23 82.43 -114.35
CA ILE A 164 -2.78 82.48 -114.11
C ILE A 164 -2.46 82.47 -112.61
N GLN A 165 -3.15 83.28 -111.80
CA GLN A 165 -2.90 83.32 -110.35
C GLN A 165 -3.20 82.01 -109.63
N VAL A 166 -4.27 81.30 -110.02
CA VAL A 166 -4.65 80.03 -109.39
C VAL A 166 -3.61 78.95 -109.69
N SER A 167 -3.02 78.93 -110.89
CA SER A 167 -2.02 77.93 -111.27
C SER A 167 -0.76 77.99 -110.39
N GLN A 168 -0.22 79.19 -110.14
CA GLN A 168 1.06 79.40 -109.46
C GLN A 168 1.04 78.99 -107.98
N LYS A 169 -0.12 79.02 -107.31
CA LYS A 169 -0.23 78.73 -105.87
C LYS A 169 -0.62 77.29 -105.53
N SER A 170 -0.91 76.45 -106.53
CA SER A 170 -1.45 75.09 -106.31
C SER A 170 -0.44 74.08 -105.72
N GLY A 171 0.84 74.11 -106.13
CA GLY A 171 1.83 73.09 -105.73
C GLY A 171 2.18 73.08 -104.23
N ALA A 172 2.30 74.26 -103.60
CA ALA A 172 2.61 74.35 -102.17
C ALA A 172 1.48 73.80 -101.28
N PHE A 173 0.23 73.88 -101.75
CA PHE A 173 -0.94 73.36 -101.05
C PHE A 173 -0.89 71.81 -100.96
N PHE A 174 -0.58 71.13 -102.06
CA PHE A 174 -0.53 69.67 -102.09
C PHE A 174 0.63 69.06 -101.28
N HIS A 175 1.77 69.75 -101.18
CA HIS A 175 2.88 69.31 -100.33
C HIS A 175 2.54 69.41 -98.83
N ALA A 176 1.86 70.48 -98.41
CA ALA A 176 1.39 70.61 -97.03
C ALA A 176 0.38 69.50 -96.69
N MET A 177 -0.53 69.19 -97.61
CA MET A 177 -1.54 68.15 -97.44
C MET A 177 -0.93 66.75 -97.29
N THR A 178 0.01 66.36 -98.15
CA THR A 178 0.69 65.06 -98.05
C THR A 178 1.52 64.92 -96.77
N SER A 179 2.20 65.99 -96.32
CA SER A 179 2.93 65.95 -95.05
C SER A 179 2.00 65.78 -93.84
N HIS A 180 0.81 66.41 -93.87
CA HIS A 180 -0.18 66.27 -92.82
C HIS A 180 -0.70 64.83 -92.72
N ASP A 181 -0.99 64.20 -93.86
CA ASP A 181 -1.46 62.82 -93.90
C ASP A 181 -0.41 61.85 -93.33
N THR A 182 0.87 62.03 -93.65
CA THR A 182 1.95 61.18 -93.10
C THR A 182 2.12 61.31 -91.58
N ILE A 183 1.99 62.53 -91.03
CA ILE A 183 2.07 62.75 -89.58
C ILE A 183 0.83 62.14 -88.89
N MET A 184 -0.35 62.27 -89.49
CA MET A 184 -1.57 61.66 -88.98
C MET A 184 -1.48 60.14 -88.94
N GLU A 185 -0.86 59.50 -89.94
CA GLU A 185 -0.61 58.07 -89.95
C GLU A 185 0.40 57.64 -88.86
N GLN A 186 1.52 58.35 -88.72
CA GLN A 186 2.51 58.07 -87.67
C GLN A 186 1.95 58.31 -86.25
N MET A 187 1.12 59.34 -86.07
CA MET A 187 0.45 59.60 -84.80
C MET A 187 -0.58 58.51 -84.48
N GLY A 188 -1.28 58.00 -85.50
CA GLY A 188 -2.17 56.86 -85.38
C GLY A 188 -1.45 55.58 -84.94
N THR A 189 -0.29 55.27 -85.53
CA THR A 189 0.50 54.09 -85.16
C THR A 189 1.13 54.22 -83.77
N ALA A 190 1.68 55.38 -83.42
CA ALA A 190 2.23 55.65 -82.09
C ALA A 190 1.16 55.57 -80.99
N SER A 191 -0.04 56.12 -81.25
CA SER A 191 -1.18 56.01 -80.32
C SER A 191 -1.58 54.56 -80.08
N LYS A 192 -1.68 53.74 -81.15
CA LYS A 192 -1.95 52.30 -81.05
C LYS A 192 -0.86 51.56 -80.25
N ALA A 193 0.41 51.88 -80.46
CA ALA A 193 1.52 51.26 -79.72
C ALA A 193 1.49 51.62 -78.23
N VAL A 194 1.22 52.87 -77.88
CA VAL A 194 1.08 53.32 -76.47
C VAL A 194 -0.13 52.65 -75.82
N GLN A 195 -1.25 52.50 -76.52
CA GLN A 195 -2.42 51.79 -76.01
C GLN A 195 -2.12 50.30 -75.76
N SER A 196 -1.39 49.65 -76.68
CA SER A 196 -0.93 48.26 -76.50
C SER A 196 0.04 48.12 -75.32
N LEU A 197 0.96 49.07 -75.13
CA LEU A 197 1.89 49.03 -73.99
C LEU A 197 1.16 49.24 -72.66
N ARG A 198 0.24 50.21 -72.58
CA ARG A 198 -0.55 50.46 -71.37
C ARG A 198 -1.41 49.25 -70.99
N THR A 199 -2.02 48.57 -71.96
CA THR A 199 -2.80 47.35 -71.71
C THR A 199 -1.92 46.20 -71.23
N LYS A 200 -0.73 46.01 -71.80
CA LYS A 200 0.25 45.01 -71.32
C LYS A 200 0.73 45.30 -69.90
N VAL A 201 1.06 46.56 -69.58
CA VAL A 201 1.47 46.96 -68.22
C VAL A 201 0.34 46.78 -67.21
N GLN A 202 -0.90 47.12 -67.57
CA GLN A 202 -2.06 46.85 -66.72
C GLN A 202 -2.27 45.34 -66.50
N ASN A 203 -2.02 44.51 -67.53
CA ASN A 203 -2.13 43.07 -67.40
C ASN A 203 -1.04 42.49 -66.48
N VAL A 204 0.18 43.01 -66.56
CA VAL A 204 1.29 42.66 -65.66
C VAL A 204 0.99 43.08 -64.21
N ASP A 205 0.52 44.30 -63.98
CA ASP A 205 0.12 44.77 -62.63
C ASP A 205 -1.01 43.90 -62.04
N ARG A 206 -1.98 43.51 -62.87
CA ARG A 206 -3.09 42.65 -62.44
C ARG A 206 -2.61 41.25 -62.07
N THR A 207 -1.86 40.60 -62.96
CA THR A 207 -1.46 39.19 -62.81
C THR A 207 -0.32 38.99 -61.82
N LEU A 208 0.74 39.80 -61.91
CA LEU A 208 1.96 39.60 -61.11
C LEU A 208 1.93 40.29 -59.76
N ALA A 209 1.24 41.42 -59.60
CA ALA A 209 1.19 42.13 -58.32
C ALA A 209 -0.13 41.86 -57.56
N LYS A 210 -1.29 42.12 -58.17
CA LYS A 210 -2.57 42.01 -57.46
C LYS A 210 -2.98 40.56 -57.21
N ASP A 211 -2.88 39.70 -58.22
CA ASP A 211 -3.33 38.31 -58.08
C ASP A 211 -2.35 37.47 -57.22
N SER A 212 -1.05 37.76 -57.26
CA SER A 212 -0.07 37.12 -56.37
C SER A 212 -0.26 37.53 -54.90
N LEU A 213 -0.50 38.82 -54.63
CA LEU A 213 -0.82 39.30 -53.28
C LEU A 213 -2.14 38.72 -52.77
N LYS A 214 -3.15 38.61 -53.63
CA LYS A 214 -4.40 37.89 -53.31
C LYS A 214 -4.14 36.41 -53.02
N LEU A 215 -3.26 35.75 -53.77
CA LEU A 215 -2.91 34.35 -53.53
C LEU A 215 -2.22 34.15 -52.17
N VAL A 216 -1.33 35.07 -51.76
CA VAL A 216 -0.74 35.06 -50.41
C VAL A 216 -1.81 35.33 -49.34
N GLY A 217 -2.72 36.27 -49.59
CA GLY A 217 -3.86 36.53 -48.70
C GLY A 217 -4.78 35.32 -48.54
N LEU A 218 -5.10 34.63 -49.64
CA LEU A 218 -5.90 33.40 -49.67
C LEU A 218 -5.16 32.23 -49.00
N ALA A 219 -3.84 32.11 -49.17
CA ALA A 219 -3.04 31.11 -48.49
C ALA A 219 -3.06 31.32 -46.96
N ARG A 220 -2.93 32.57 -46.51
CA ARG A 220 -3.06 32.93 -45.08
C ARG A 220 -4.48 32.69 -44.53
N SER A 221 -5.50 33.01 -45.31
CA SER A 221 -6.89 32.71 -44.96
C SER A 221 -7.12 31.20 -44.87
N ARG A 222 -6.57 30.41 -45.80
CA ARG A 222 -6.62 28.94 -45.75
C ARG A 222 -5.93 28.39 -44.49
N THR A 223 -4.75 28.86 -44.13
CA THR A 223 -4.08 28.43 -42.89
C THR A 223 -4.91 28.78 -41.66
N ASN A 224 -5.52 29.97 -41.62
CA ASN A 224 -6.39 30.36 -40.52
C ASN A 224 -7.66 29.48 -40.45
N HIS A 225 -8.25 29.13 -41.59
CA HIS A 225 -9.40 28.22 -41.64
C HIS A 225 -9.05 26.79 -41.21
N ILE A 226 -7.84 26.31 -41.52
CA ILE A 226 -7.37 24.99 -41.05
C ILE A 226 -7.21 25.01 -39.52
N LEU A 227 -6.55 26.04 -38.97
CA LEU A 227 -6.42 26.20 -37.51
C LEU A 227 -7.78 26.27 -36.82
N LEU A 228 -8.73 27.00 -37.40
CA LEU A 228 -10.10 27.07 -36.89
C LEU A 228 -10.79 25.70 -36.94
N LEU A 229 -10.65 24.96 -38.04
CA LEU A 229 -11.23 23.63 -38.19
C LEU A 229 -10.66 22.65 -37.17
N ASP A 230 -9.36 22.68 -36.91
CA ASP A 230 -8.72 21.80 -35.92
C ASP A 230 -9.20 22.12 -34.50
N LYS A 231 -9.37 23.42 -34.15
CA LYS A 231 -9.99 23.80 -32.88
C LYS A 231 -11.45 23.35 -32.78
N LEU A 232 -12.23 23.45 -33.86
CA LEU A 232 -13.62 22.97 -33.89
C LEU A 232 -13.71 21.44 -33.74
N LYS A 233 -12.79 20.68 -34.35
CA LYS A 233 -12.71 19.22 -34.15
C LYS A 233 -12.42 18.87 -32.71
N LEU A 234 -11.47 19.57 -32.07
CA LEU A 234 -11.18 19.39 -30.64
C LEU A 234 -12.39 19.73 -29.75
N MET A 235 -13.15 20.77 -30.10
CA MET A 235 -14.41 21.08 -29.39
C MET A 235 -15.46 19.97 -29.57
N ALA A 236 -15.55 19.38 -30.77
CA ALA A 236 -16.46 18.26 -31.02
C ALA A 236 -16.06 17.00 -30.23
N THR A 237 -14.76 16.67 -30.16
CA THR A 237 -14.28 15.55 -29.34
C THR A 237 -14.58 15.76 -27.86
N VAL A 238 -14.46 16.98 -27.36
CA VAL A 238 -14.78 17.33 -25.97
C VAL A 238 -16.27 17.21 -25.67
N LEU A 239 -17.16 17.52 -26.62
CA LEU A 239 -18.60 17.32 -26.47
C LEU A 239 -19.00 15.83 -26.50
N GLN A 240 -18.25 15.02 -27.25
CA GLN A 240 -18.49 13.57 -27.36
C GLN A 240 -18.06 12.79 -26.11
N THR A 241 -17.30 13.38 -25.20
CA THR A 241 -16.80 12.69 -24.01
C THR A 241 -17.89 12.44 -22.98
N GLN A 242 -18.91 13.31 -22.89
CA GLN A 242 -19.99 13.13 -21.91
C GLN A 242 -20.88 11.90 -22.20
N PRO A 243 -21.36 11.66 -23.44
CA PRO A 243 -22.04 10.40 -23.79
C PRO A 243 -21.14 9.16 -23.62
N THR A 244 -19.86 9.28 -23.98
CA THR A 244 -18.89 8.18 -23.86
C THR A 244 -18.64 7.81 -22.39
N LEU A 245 -18.55 8.81 -21.49
CA LEU A 245 -18.45 8.60 -20.05
C LEU A 245 -19.67 7.85 -19.49
N GLN A 246 -20.88 8.22 -19.92
CA GLN A 246 -22.10 7.51 -19.49
C GLN A 246 -22.11 6.04 -19.93
N LEU A 247 -21.61 5.75 -21.15
CA LEU A 247 -21.51 4.38 -21.63
C LEU A 247 -20.49 3.57 -20.81
N LEU A 248 -19.31 4.14 -20.53
CA LEU A 248 -18.27 3.48 -19.71
C LEU A 248 -18.73 3.25 -18.27
N LEU A 249 -19.48 4.18 -17.70
CA LEU A 249 -20.14 4.04 -16.40
C LEU A 249 -21.15 2.89 -16.39
N SER A 250 -21.90 2.70 -17.49
CA SER A 250 -22.85 1.58 -17.61
C SER A 250 -22.16 0.22 -17.76
N SER A 251 -20.97 0.18 -18.36
CA SER A 251 -20.14 -1.03 -18.49
C SER A 251 -19.24 -1.29 -17.28
N SER A 252 -19.36 -0.51 -16.20
CA SER A 252 -18.52 -0.59 -14.98
C SER A 252 -17.01 -0.43 -15.23
N ASP A 253 -16.61 0.19 -16.34
CA ASP A 253 -15.20 0.48 -16.63
C ASP A 253 -14.85 1.89 -16.11
N PHE A 254 -14.57 1.94 -14.81
CA PHE A 254 -14.23 3.18 -14.13
C PHE A 254 -12.82 3.67 -14.47
N VAL A 255 -11.90 2.77 -14.84
CA VAL A 255 -10.51 3.12 -15.16
C VAL A 255 -10.47 3.90 -16.47
N ALA A 256 -11.08 3.38 -17.53
CA ALA A 256 -11.17 4.08 -18.82
C ALA A 256 -11.95 5.40 -18.70
N ALA A 257 -13.01 5.45 -17.89
CA ALA A 257 -13.75 6.68 -17.64
C ALA A 257 -12.87 7.76 -16.98
N LEU A 258 -12.03 7.40 -16.02
CA LEU A 258 -11.10 8.33 -15.38
C LEU A 258 -9.97 8.77 -16.33
N GLU A 259 -9.50 7.92 -17.25
CA GLU A 259 -8.52 8.30 -18.28
C GLU A 259 -9.11 9.30 -19.26
N LEU A 260 -10.36 9.08 -19.67
CA LEU A 260 -11.08 10.01 -20.53
C LEU A 260 -11.28 11.38 -19.85
N ILE A 261 -11.56 11.41 -18.54
CA ILE A 261 -11.65 12.67 -17.78
C ILE A 261 -10.29 13.38 -17.70
N ALA A 262 -9.21 12.64 -17.41
CA ALA A 262 -7.88 13.24 -17.31
C ALA A 262 -7.40 13.81 -18.65
N SER A 263 -7.52 13.03 -19.74
CA SER A 263 -7.14 13.45 -21.09
C SER A 263 -7.98 14.64 -21.57
N THR A 264 -9.28 14.67 -21.30
CA THR A 264 -10.13 15.81 -21.65
C THR A 264 -9.79 17.08 -20.87
N GLN A 265 -9.45 16.97 -19.58
CA GLN A 265 -8.97 18.10 -18.79
C GLN A 265 -7.63 18.64 -19.31
N GLU A 266 -6.70 17.75 -19.71
CA GLU A 266 -5.41 18.14 -20.27
C GLU A 266 -5.58 18.86 -21.62
N VAL A 267 -6.42 18.32 -22.51
CA VAL A 267 -6.76 18.94 -23.79
C VAL A 267 -7.39 20.32 -23.56
N LEU A 268 -8.29 20.46 -22.60
CA LEU A 268 -8.89 21.75 -22.26
C LEU A 268 -7.87 22.77 -21.74
N ALA A 269 -6.91 22.32 -20.92
CA ALA A 269 -5.89 23.18 -20.33
C ALA A 269 -4.82 23.64 -21.33
N LYS A 270 -4.39 22.77 -22.24
CA LYS A 270 -3.33 23.07 -23.23
C LYS A 270 -3.87 23.69 -24.52
N GLU A 271 -4.88 23.08 -25.13
CA GLU A 271 -5.33 23.38 -26.50
C GLU A 271 -6.47 24.40 -26.55
N LEU A 272 -7.38 24.43 -25.57
CA LEU A 272 -8.59 25.26 -25.58
C LEU A 272 -8.61 26.38 -24.52
N ALA A 273 -7.43 26.75 -24.00
CA ALA A 273 -7.31 27.84 -23.05
C ALA A 273 -7.87 29.16 -23.64
N GLY A 274 -8.90 29.73 -22.99
CA GLY A 274 -9.52 31.00 -23.37
C GLY A 274 -10.87 30.90 -24.11
N VAL A 275 -11.35 29.70 -24.44
CA VAL A 275 -12.68 29.50 -25.03
C VAL A 275 -13.77 29.64 -23.94
N THR A 276 -14.55 30.72 -23.99
CA THR A 276 -15.53 31.07 -22.96
C THR A 276 -16.69 30.06 -22.84
N SER A 277 -17.08 29.40 -23.94
CA SER A 277 -18.16 28.42 -23.96
C SER A 277 -17.86 27.13 -23.17
N LEU A 278 -16.59 26.82 -22.92
CA LEU A 278 -16.17 25.60 -22.20
C LEU A 278 -15.72 25.88 -20.75
N ARG A 279 -15.92 27.09 -20.24
CA ARG A 279 -15.46 27.51 -18.90
C ARG A 279 -16.00 26.64 -17.76
N HIS A 280 -17.22 26.11 -17.91
CA HIS A 280 -17.88 25.28 -16.89
C HIS A 280 -17.58 23.78 -17.02
N LEU A 281 -16.98 23.35 -18.14
CA LEU A 281 -16.72 21.93 -18.36
C LEU A 281 -15.66 21.36 -17.40
N PRO A 282 -14.56 22.06 -17.06
CA PRO A 282 -13.63 21.60 -16.02
C PRO A 282 -14.29 21.36 -14.67
N SER A 283 -15.20 22.26 -14.24
CA SER A 283 -15.96 22.05 -13.00
C SER A 283 -16.89 20.86 -13.10
N GLN A 284 -17.58 20.65 -14.23
CA GLN A 284 -18.44 19.49 -14.44
C GLN A 284 -17.66 18.18 -14.48
N LEU A 285 -16.50 18.14 -15.15
CA LEU A 285 -15.61 16.97 -15.16
C LEU A 285 -15.08 16.64 -13.75
N LYS A 286 -14.80 17.66 -12.94
CA LYS A 286 -14.39 17.49 -11.54
C LYS A 286 -15.53 16.94 -10.67
N GLU A 287 -16.76 17.40 -10.87
CA GLU A 287 -17.95 16.84 -10.22
C GLU A 287 -18.22 15.40 -10.68
N MET A 288 -18.07 15.10 -11.97
CA MET A 288 -18.19 13.74 -12.52
C MET A 288 -17.14 12.80 -11.91
N SER A 289 -15.89 13.26 -11.77
CA SER A 289 -14.84 12.51 -11.09
C SER A 289 -15.19 12.23 -9.63
N ARG A 290 -15.80 13.19 -8.91
CA ARG A 290 -16.25 13.01 -7.52
C ARG A 290 -17.45 12.06 -7.42
N LEU A 291 -18.33 12.04 -8.42
CA LEU A 291 -19.42 11.08 -8.51
C LEU A 291 -18.87 9.66 -8.72
N ILE A 292 -17.89 9.50 -9.62
CA ILE A 292 -17.21 8.22 -9.87
C ILE A 292 -16.54 7.71 -8.58
N ASP A 293 -15.87 8.58 -7.82
CA ASP A 293 -15.29 8.24 -6.51
C ASP A 293 -16.32 7.66 -5.53
N LYS A 294 -17.46 8.35 -5.38
CA LYS A 294 -18.55 7.89 -4.52
C LYS A 294 -19.14 6.56 -5.02
N MET A 295 -19.31 6.41 -6.34
CA MET A 295 -19.80 5.17 -6.94
C MET A 295 -18.83 4.00 -6.71
N LEU A 296 -17.54 4.19 -6.96
CA LEU A 296 -16.48 3.20 -6.72
C LEU A 296 -16.45 2.75 -5.26
N SER A 297 -16.51 3.70 -4.32
CA SER A 297 -16.52 3.39 -2.89
C SER A 297 -17.75 2.56 -2.51
N THR A 298 -18.95 2.95 -2.95
CA THR A 298 -20.18 2.19 -2.66
C THR A 298 -20.21 0.82 -3.31
N GLU A 299 -19.63 0.69 -4.51
CA GLU A 299 -19.61 -0.57 -5.23
C GLU A 299 -18.58 -1.55 -4.64
N PHE A 300 -17.44 -1.02 -4.18
CA PHE A 300 -16.47 -1.79 -3.41
C PHE A 300 -17.03 -2.24 -2.06
N GLU A 301 -17.77 -1.39 -1.34
CA GLU A 301 -18.47 -1.78 -0.10
C GLU A 301 -19.45 -2.93 -0.34
N ARG A 302 -20.26 -2.86 -1.40
CA ARG A 302 -21.18 -3.95 -1.78
C ARG A 302 -20.43 -5.23 -2.14
N TYR A 303 -19.35 -5.10 -2.90
CA TYR A 303 -18.49 -6.23 -3.24
C TYR A 303 -17.90 -6.88 -1.98
N ALA A 304 -17.33 -6.08 -1.07
CA ALA A 304 -16.74 -6.56 0.17
C ALA A 304 -17.77 -7.29 1.04
N ALA A 305 -18.97 -6.72 1.20
CA ALA A 305 -20.05 -7.36 1.95
C ALA A 305 -20.49 -8.68 1.28
N ALA A 306 -20.63 -8.71 -0.05
CA ALA A 306 -21.05 -9.90 -0.79
C ALA A 306 -20.00 -11.04 -0.77
N ASP A 307 -18.72 -10.70 -0.86
CA ASP A 307 -17.61 -11.66 -0.84
C ASP A 307 -17.41 -12.25 0.57
N LEU A 308 -17.40 -11.39 1.60
CA LEU A 308 -17.14 -11.81 2.98
C LEU A 308 -18.30 -12.56 3.64
N HIS A 309 -19.55 -12.18 3.35
CA HIS A 309 -20.74 -12.84 3.92
C HIS A 309 -21.21 -14.08 3.13
N ARG A 310 -20.50 -14.46 2.07
CA ARG A 310 -20.80 -15.67 1.31
C ARG A 310 -20.57 -16.93 2.16
N PRO A 311 -21.41 -17.98 2.06
CA PRO A 311 -21.20 -19.23 2.79
C PRO A 311 -19.78 -19.79 2.63
N LEU A 312 -19.22 -20.26 3.74
CA LEU A 312 -17.82 -20.70 3.89
C LEU A 312 -17.48 -22.01 3.13
N SER A 313 -18.47 -22.62 2.46
CA SER A 313 -18.37 -23.89 1.73
C SER A 313 -17.94 -23.78 0.27
N ALA A 314 -17.98 -22.58 -0.32
CA ALA A 314 -17.64 -22.41 -1.73
C ALA A 314 -16.11 -22.34 -1.96
N SER A 315 -15.63 -23.14 -2.90
CA SER A 315 -14.22 -23.38 -3.26
C SER A 315 -13.53 -22.24 -4.05
N VAL A 316 -14.15 -21.06 -4.13
CA VAL A 316 -13.62 -19.93 -4.91
C VAL A 316 -13.07 -18.90 -3.93
N GLU A 317 -11.76 -18.66 -4.00
CA GLU A 317 -11.02 -17.81 -3.06
C GLU A 317 -11.37 -16.31 -3.19
N VAL A 318 -11.79 -15.86 -4.38
CA VAL A 318 -12.18 -14.46 -4.67
C VAL A 318 -13.37 -14.44 -5.64
N LEU A 319 -14.43 -13.69 -5.32
CA LEU A 319 -15.56 -13.46 -6.21
C LEU A 319 -15.18 -12.51 -7.37
N GLU A 320 -15.44 -12.86 -8.64
CA GLU A 320 -15.24 -11.96 -9.80
C GLU A 320 -13.91 -11.15 -9.80
N PRO A 321 -12.74 -11.80 -9.97
CA PRO A 321 -11.43 -11.16 -9.81
C PRO A 321 -11.20 -9.97 -10.75
N GLU A 322 -11.71 -10.02 -11.98
CA GLU A 322 -11.58 -8.93 -12.97
C GLU A 322 -12.29 -7.65 -12.52
N ARG A 323 -13.46 -7.80 -11.86
CA ARG A 323 -14.22 -6.68 -11.31
C ARG A 323 -13.54 -6.10 -10.07
N LEU A 324 -12.93 -6.94 -9.23
CA LEU A 324 -12.14 -6.47 -8.08
C LEU A 324 -10.91 -5.68 -8.56
N VAL A 325 -10.19 -6.17 -9.57
CA VAL A 325 -9.03 -5.47 -10.14
C VAL A 325 -9.42 -4.10 -10.70
N SER A 326 -10.54 -4.00 -11.44
CA SER A 326 -10.99 -2.71 -11.98
C SER A 326 -11.44 -1.73 -10.90
N LEU A 327 -12.15 -2.19 -9.87
CA LEU A 327 -12.55 -1.38 -8.70
C LEU A 327 -11.32 -0.88 -7.93
N VAL A 328 -10.37 -1.78 -7.63
CA VAL A 328 -9.15 -1.46 -6.89
C VAL A 328 -8.26 -0.52 -7.68
N ALA A 329 -8.06 -0.76 -8.98
CA ALA A 329 -7.30 0.15 -9.84
C ALA A 329 -7.93 1.55 -9.90
N GLY A 330 -9.26 1.64 -10.02
CA GLY A 330 -9.99 2.91 -9.97
C GLY A 330 -9.81 3.66 -8.64
N LEU A 331 -9.91 2.97 -7.50
CA LEU A 331 -9.74 3.54 -6.17
C LEU A 331 -8.29 3.95 -5.86
N LEU A 332 -7.31 3.14 -6.28
CA LEU A 332 -5.89 3.45 -6.15
C LEU A 332 -5.51 4.70 -6.93
N ARG A 333 -6.06 4.89 -8.13
CA ARG A 333 -5.79 6.05 -8.98
C ARG A 333 -6.29 7.36 -8.39
N GLN A 334 -7.35 7.32 -7.60
CA GLN A 334 -7.87 8.49 -6.90
C GLN A 334 -7.15 8.77 -5.57
N SER A 335 -6.13 7.98 -5.20
CA SER A 335 -5.28 8.10 -4.00
C SER A 335 -6.00 7.97 -2.64
N HIS A 336 -7.29 7.62 -2.65
CA HIS A 336 -8.11 7.44 -1.46
C HIS A 336 -7.91 6.06 -0.83
N LEU A 337 -6.98 5.91 0.12
CA LEU A 337 -6.77 4.64 0.84
C LEU A 337 -7.80 4.35 1.94
N HIS A 338 -8.93 5.06 1.96
CA HIS A 338 -9.97 4.85 2.97
C HIS A 338 -10.69 3.51 2.76
N PHE A 339 -10.80 3.04 1.50
CA PHE A 339 -11.44 1.75 1.20
C PHE A 339 -10.78 0.56 1.91
N LEU A 340 -9.47 0.64 2.20
CA LEU A 340 -8.77 -0.40 2.98
C LEU A 340 -9.27 -0.44 4.43
N GLU A 341 -9.52 0.72 5.05
CA GLU A 341 -10.10 0.77 6.40
C GLU A 341 -11.54 0.25 6.40
N VAL A 342 -12.31 0.58 5.36
CA VAL A 342 -13.68 0.06 5.20
C VAL A 342 -13.67 -1.46 5.03
N TYR A 343 -12.77 -2.01 4.19
CA TYR A 343 -12.59 -3.44 4.03
C TYR A 343 -12.17 -4.12 5.34
N LYS A 344 -11.27 -3.51 6.10
CA LYS A 344 -10.85 -3.98 7.43
C LYS A 344 -12.04 -4.07 8.39
N GLN A 345 -12.86 -3.03 8.47
CA GLN A 345 -14.07 -3.05 9.31
C GLN A 345 -15.06 -4.11 8.85
N GLU A 346 -15.26 -4.26 7.55
CA GLU A 346 -16.19 -5.26 6.99
C GLU A 346 -15.69 -6.70 7.22
N ALA A 347 -14.37 -6.93 7.16
CA ALA A 347 -13.78 -8.23 7.51
C ALA A 347 -13.97 -8.57 9.00
N ILE A 348 -13.85 -7.57 9.88
CA ILE A 348 -14.10 -7.72 11.32
C ILE A 348 -15.58 -8.00 11.60
N THR A 349 -16.50 -7.28 10.95
CA THR A 349 -17.94 -7.53 11.09
C THR A 349 -18.33 -8.91 10.56
N ALA A 350 -17.76 -9.33 9.42
CA ALA A 350 -17.95 -10.68 8.87
C ALA A 350 -17.43 -11.78 9.82
N ALA A 351 -16.25 -11.58 10.43
CA ALA A 351 -15.75 -12.50 11.45
C ALA A 351 -16.73 -12.60 12.63
N GLN A 352 -17.24 -11.45 13.09
CA GLN A 352 -18.21 -11.39 14.18
C GLN A 352 -19.54 -12.08 13.83
N THR A 353 -20.06 -11.92 12.62
CA THR A 353 -21.32 -12.54 12.19
C THR A 353 -21.18 -14.04 12.03
N VAL A 354 -20.07 -14.53 11.45
CA VAL A 354 -19.75 -15.96 11.36
C VAL A 354 -19.69 -16.60 12.74
N LEU A 355 -18.97 -15.99 13.68
CA LEU A 355 -18.89 -16.45 15.07
C LEU A 355 -20.28 -16.48 15.75
N LYS A 356 -21.05 -15.40 15.63
CA LYS A 356 -22.42 -15.33 16.19
C LYS A 356 -23.32 -16.42 15.59
N GLN A 357 -23.29 -16.60 14.28
CA GLN A 357 -24.11 -17.59 13.59
C GLN A 357 -23.76 -19.02 14.02
N LEU A 358 -22.48 -19.35 14.12
CA LEU A 358 -22.03 -20.67 14.57
C LEU A 358 -22.43 -20.95 16.01
N VAL A 359 -22.31 -19.95 16.89
CA VAL A 359 -22.75 -20.08 18.28
C VAL A 359 -24.26 -20.27 18.35
N ILE A 360 -25.05 -19.50 17.59
CA ILE A 360 -26.52 -19.64 17.54
C ILE A 360 -26.94 -21.00 16.95
N GLU A 361 -26.31 -21.46 15.88
CA GLU A 361 -26.62 -22.74 15.24
C GLU A 361 -26.36 -23.92 16.18
N GLN A 362 -25.24 -23.91 16.92
CA GLN A 362 -24.97 -24.95 17.91
C GLN A 362 -25.86 -24.83 19.16
N LEU A 363 -26.27 -23.62 19.56
CA LEU A 363 -27.24 -23.43 20.64
C LEU A 363 -28.65 -23.87 20.27
N ALA A 364 -29.06 -23.69 19.01
CA ALA A 364 -30.34 -24.18 18.51
C ALA A 364 -30.40 -25.72 18.50
N THR A 365 -29.26 -26.42 18.44
CA THR A 365 -29.24 -27.89 18.59
C THR A 365 -29.42 -28.38 20.03
N VAL A 366 -29.49 -27.47 21.02
CA VAL A 366 -29.57 -27.77 22.46
C VAL A 366 -30.93 -27.33 23.05
N GLU A 367 -32.04 -27.39 22.30
CA GLU A 367 -33.37 -26.95 22.77
C GLU A 367 -33.74 -27.46 24.19
N ASP A 368 -33.80 -26.52 25.16
CA ASP A 368 -34.90 -26.31 26.13
C ASP A 368 -34.72 -25.08 27.05
N ASP A 369 -33.55 -24.41 27.12
CA ASP A 369 -33.35 -23.22 28.00
C ASP A 369 -33.36 -21.86 27.25
N MET A 370 -34.19 -21.72 26.22
CA MET A 370 -34.25 -20.54 25.33
C MET A 370 -35.30 -19.50 25.75
N GLU A 371 -35.22 -18.94 26.97
CA GLU A 371 -36.07 -17.77 27.32
C GLU A 371 -35.37 -16.56 27.93
N HIS A 372 -34.03 -16.57 28.14
CA HIS A 372 -33.38 -15.44 28.82
C HIS A 372 -32.16 -14.78 28.18
N CYS A 373 -31.72 -15.16 26.98
CA CYS A 373 -30.40 -14.72 26.49
C CYS A 373 -30.40 -13.67 25.36
N LEU A 374 -31.53 -13.08 24.99
CA LEU A 374 -31.60 -12.16 23.84
C LEU A 374 -32.11 -10.75 24.18
N THR A 375 -31.66 -10.18 25.30
CA THR A 375 -31.73 -8.74 25.53
C THR A 375 -30.38 -8.17 25.95
N GLY A 376 -29.59 -7.74 24.95
CA GLY A 376 -28.82 -6.48 24.91
C GLY A 376 -27.83 -6.07 26.00
N SER A 377 -27.71 -6.72 27.15
CA SER A 377 -26.82 -6.26 28.22
C SER A 377 -26.48 -7.37 29.22
N GLY A 378 -25.19 -7.68 29.34
CA GLY A 378 -24.64 -8.38 30.50
C GLY A 378 -24.38 -9.86 30.30
N GLU A 379 -23.10 -10.19 30.14
CA GLU A 379 -22.37 -11.20 30.92
C GLU A 379 -23.24 -12.27 31.63
N ALA A 380 -23.69 -13.28 30.89
CA ALA A 380 -24.00 -14.58 31.47
C ALA A 380 -23.17 -15.64 30.72
N PRO A 381 -22.18 -16.28 31.37
CA PRO A 381 -21.37 -17.30 30.72
C PRO A 381 -22.25 -18.54 30.47
N LEU A 382 -22.39 -18.89 29.21
CA LEU A 382 -23.05 -20.13 28.80
C LEU A 382 -22.32 -21.31 29.44
N THR A 383 -23.04 -22.11 30.22
CA THR A 383 -22.55 -23.41 30.68
C THR A 383 -22.79 -24.45 29.59
N LEU A 384 -21.98 -24.42 28.52
CA LEU A 384 -21.91 -25.53 27.58
C LEU A 384 -21.23 -26.73 28.22
N ASP A 385 -21.65 -27.94 27.83
CA ASP A 385 -20.89 -29.15 28.15
C ASP A 385 -19.48 -29.10 27.52
N SER A 386 -18.49 -29.60 28.26
CA SER A 386 -17.07 -29.59 27.88
C SER A 386 -16.79 -30.14 26.47
N ALA A 387 -17.50 -31.18 26.03
CA ALA A 387 -17.33 -31.76 24.69
C ALA A 387 -17.97 -30.89 23.58
N GLN A 388 -19.13 -30.28 23.86
CA GLN A 388 -19.81 -29.40 22.92
C GLN A 388 -19.06 -28.08 22.76
N TRP A 389 -18.53 -27.52 23.85
CA TRP A 389 -17.67 -26.33 23.82
C TRP A 389 -16.45 -26.53 22.91
N LEU A 390 -15.77 -27.67 23.04
CA LEU A 390 -14.61 -28.01 22.22
C LEU A 390 -14.99 -28.15 20.73
N LYS A 391 -16.13 -28.76 20.43
CA LYS A 391 -16.67 -28.85 19.07
C LYS A 391 -16.98 -27.48 18.48
N VAL A 392 -17.59 -26.58 19.26
CA VAL A 392 -17.87 -25.19 18.85
C VAL A 392 -16.57 -24.45 18.57
N LEU A 393 -15.56 -24.62 19.42
CA LEU A 393 -14.24 -24.00 19.23
C LEU A 393 -13.54 -24.52 17.97
N ALA A 394 -13.60 -25.84 17.71
CA ALA A 394 -13.06 -26.44 16.49
C ALA A 394 -13.74 -25.88 15.23
N LEU A 395 -15.07 -25.86 15.19
CA LEU A 395 -15.83 -25.30 14.06
C LEU A 395 -15.58 -23.80 13.88
N ALA A 396 -15.53 -23.03 14.97
CA ALA A 396 -15.24 -21.60 14.93
C ALA A 396 -13.83 -21.33 14.40
N SER A 397 -12.82 -22.06 14.87
CA SER A 397 -11.44 -21.93 14.36
C SER A 397 -11.33 -22.28 12.88
N GLU A 398 -11.99 -23.34 12.40
CA GLU A 398 -11.99 -23.72 10.99
C GLU A 398 -12.69 -22.67 10.12
N ALA A 399 -13.84 -22.17 10.57
CA ALA A 399 -14.58 -21.11 9.88
C ALA A 399 -13.79 -19.81 9.78
N LEU A 400 -13.13 -19.41 10.87
CA LEU A 400 -12.26 -18.23 10.89
C LEU A 400 -11.01 -18.42 10.04
N ILE A 401 -10.41 -19.61 9.99
CA ILE A 401 -9.31 -19.93 9.06
C ILE A 401 -9.77 -19.73 7.60
N LYS A 402 -10.95 -20.23 7.24
CA LYS A 402 -11.50 -20.05 5.88
C LYS A 402 -11.73 -18.57 5.57
N LEU A 403 -12.25 -17.79 6.52
CA LEU A 403 -12.43 -16.34 6.37
C LEU A 403 -11.09 -15.61 6.21
N ILE A 404 -10.09 -15.92 7.05
CA ILE A 404 -8.75 -15.31 6.99
C ILE A 404 -8.09 -15.61 5.63
N ARG A 405 -8.21 -16.83 5.11
CA ARG A 405 -7.70 -17.19 3.77
C ARG A 405 -8.37 -16.39 2.65
N ARG A 406 -9.68 -16.15 2.73
CA ARG A 406 -10.40 -15.29 1.76
C ARG A 406 -9.93 -13.85 1.82
N VAL A 407 -9.81 -13.29 3.03
CA VAL A 407 -9.27 -11.93 3.24
C VAL A 407 -7.85 -11.83 2.68
N HIS A 408 -7.02 -12.87 2.89
CA HIS A 408 -5.67 -12.94 2.32
C HIS A 408 -5.68 -12.98 0.78
N ALA A 409 -6.61 -13.72 0.16
CA ALA A 409 -6.72 -13.76 -1.30
C ALA A 409 -7.11 -12.40 -1.90
N VAL A 410 -8.07 -11.69 -1.29
CA VAL A 410 -8.42 -10.31 -1.69
C VAL A 410 -7.25 -9.35 -1.46
N HIS A 411 -6.56 -9.49 -0.33
CA HIS A 411 -5.32 -8.75 -0.04
C HIS A 411 -4.25 -8.97 -1.13
N ASP A 412 -4.04 -10.21 -1.58
CA ASP A 412 -3.10 -10.54 -2.65
C ASP A 412 -3.49 -9.93 -4.00
N VAL A 413 -4.78 -9.92 -4.33
CA VAL A 413 -5.27 -9.23 -5.54
C VAL A 413 -5.04 -7.72 -5.45
N ILE A 414 -5.30 -7.10 -4.29
CA ILE A 414 -5.04 -5.66 -4.09
C ILE A 414 -3.54 -5.37 -4.18
N ARG A 415 -2.69 -6.21 -3.58
CA ARG A 415 -1.24 -6.09 -3.64
C ARG A 415 -0.75 -6.19 -5.09
N ASN A 416 -1.15 -7.23 -5.82
CA ASN A 416 -0.77 -7.44 -7.21
C ASN A 416 -1.24 -6.27 -8.10
N THR A 417 -2.45 -5.75 -7.87
CA THR A 417 -2.97 -4.57 -8.60
C THR A 417 -2.14 -3.32 -8.30
N ALA A 418 -1.73 -3.13 -7.04
CA ALA A 418 -0.85 -2.03 -6.64
C ALA A 418 0.58 -2.17 -7.19
N ASP A 419 1.11 -3.39 -7.32
CA ASP A 419 2.41 -3.70 -7.93
C ASP A 419 2.41 -3.40 -9.44
N VAL A 420 1.36 -3.83 -10.16
CA VAL A 420 1.16 -3.54 -11.59
C VAL A 420 1.04 -2.02 -11.80
N SER A 421 0.26 -1.34 -10.97
CA SER A 421 0.06 0.11 -11.08
C SER A 421 1.31 0.94 -10.77
N ALA A 422 2.25 0.41 -9.97
CA ALA A 422 3.55 1.00 -9.70
C ALA A 422 4.61 0.64 -10.77
N GLY A 423 4.29 -0.27 -11.69
CA GLY A 423 5.19 -0.72 -12.76
C GLY A 423 6.30 -1.67 -12.28
N LEU A 424 6.07 -2.41 -11.19
CA LEU A 424 6.97 -3.43 -10.65
C LEU A 424 6.76 -4.80 -11.31
N LEU A 425 5.63 -5.01 -11.99
CA LEU A 425 5.30 -6.21 -12.76
C LEU A 425 5.06 -5.82 -14.23
N ASP A 426 5.72 -6.52 -15.15
CA ASP A 426 5.76 -6.21 -16.59
C ASP A 426 4.57 -6.82 -17.37
N VAL A 427 3.38 -6.78 -16.77
CA VAL A 427 2.14 -7.29 -17.39
C VAL A 427 1.34 -6.11 -17.95
N SER A 428 1.58 -5.86 -19.22
CA SER A 428 1.00 -4.78 -20.02
C SER A 428 -0.47 -5.03 -20.35
N GLU A 429 -1.41 -4.62 -19.49
CA GLU A 429 -2.81 -4.40 -19.87
C GLU A 429 -3.43 -3.11 -19.27
N PHE A 430 -2.88 -2.57 -18.16
CA PHE A 430 -3.30 -1.29 -17.59
C PHE A 430 -2.29 -0.19 -17.95
N GLY A 431 -2.77 0.84 -18.64
CA GLY A 431 -1.97 1.98 -19.10
C GLY A 431 -1.29 2.76 -17.97
N GLU A 432 -0.17 3.40 -18.33
CA GLU A 432 0.66 4.37 -17.60
C GLU A 432 0.84 4.21 -16.07
N ARG A 433 2.10 4.12 -15.61
CA ARG A 433 2.48 4.16 -14.19
C ARG A 433 1.87 5.39 -13.49
N PHE A 434 0.81 5.18 -12.71
CA PHE A 434 0.13 6.28 -12.03
C PHE A 434 0.39 6.34 -10.53
N LEU A 435 0.90 5.27 -9.91
CA LEU A 435 1.24 5.23 -8.48
C LEU A 435 2.71 5.61 -8.24
N SER A 436 2.95 6.56 -7.33
CA SER A 436 4.31 6.87 -6.88
C SER A 436 4.86 5.74 -5.99
N LEU A 437 6.19 5.54 -6.00
CA LEU A 437 6.84 4.50 -5.18
C LEU A 437 6.54 4.70 -3.68
N THR A 438 6.39 5.95 -3.22
CA THR A 438 6.00 6.30 -1.86
C THR A 438 4.56 5.89 -1.53
N GLU A 439 3.61 6.09 -2.44
CA GLU A 439 2.22 5.68 -2.23
C GLU A 439 2.07 4.17 -2.26
N HIS A 440 2.82 3.50 -3.14
CA HIS A 440 2.90 2.04 -3.18
C HIS A 440 3.37 1.46 -1.83
N THR A 441 4.45 2.01 -1.24
CA THR A 441 4.90 1.58 0.10
C THR A 441 3.84 1.83 1.19
N ARG A 442 3.08 2.93 1.09
CA ARG A 442 1.99 3.23 2.03
C ARG A 442 0.83 2.24 1.91
N VAL A 443 0.48 1.83 0.69
CA VAL A 443 -0.54 0.79 0.43
C VAL A 443 -0.09 -0.53 1.04
N LYS A 444 1.16 -0.94 0.79
CA LYS A 444 1.72 -2.18 1.33
C LYS A 444 1.68 -2.21 2.86
N LEU A 445 2.11 -1.15 3.53
CA LEU A 445 2.07 -1.06 5.00
C LEU A 445 0.64 -1.13 5.56
N LYS A 446 -0.32 -0.48 4.89
CA LYS A 446 -1.74 -0.55 5.29
C LYS A 446 -2.36 -1.92 5.05
N LEU A 447 -1.95 -2.61 4.00
CA LEU A 447 -2.37 -3.98 3.72
C LEU A 447 -1.85 -4.97 4.76
N GLU A 448 -0.58 -4.83 5.16
CA GLU A 448 0.01 -5.60 6.27
C GLU A 448 -0.71 -5.30 7.61
N ASP A 449 -1.01 -4.03 7.91
CA ASP A 449 -1.79 -3.65 9.10
C ASP A 449 -3.20 -4.26 9.08
N LEU A 450 -3.88 -4.22 7.93
CA LEU A 450 -5.22 -4.79 7.75
C LEU A 450 -5.23 -6.26 8.10
N LEU A 451 -4.31 -7.03 7.52
CA LEU A 451 -4.22 -8.47 7.75
C LEU A 451 -3.93 -8.76 9.22
N SER A 452 -2.94 -8.06 9.81
CA SER A 452 -2.58 -8.23 11.22
C SER A 452 -3.73 -7.91 12.18
N SER A 453 -4.52 -6.87 11.90
CA SER A 453 -5.64 -6.48 12.74
C SER A 453 -6.83 -7.46 12.64
N VAL A 454 -7.07 -8.05 11.47
CA VAL A 454 -8.10 -9.10 11.31
C VAL A 454 -7.66 -10.38 12.03
N CYS A 455 -6.39 -10.78 11.91
CA CYS A 455 -5.79 -11.88 12.68
C CYS A 455 -5.95 -11.64 14.20
N ASP A 456 -5.53 -10.47 14.69
CA ASP A 456 -5.59 -10.10 16.12
C ASP A 456 -7.03 -10.14 16.66
N TYR A 457 -7.99 -9.61 15.90
CA TYR A 457 -9.41 -9.68 16.29
C TYR A 457 -9.91 -11.14 16.38
N CYS A 458 -9.58 -11.99 15.40
CA CYS A 458 -9.98 -13.40 15.44
C CYS A 458 -9.34 -14.12 16.64
N HIS A 459 -8.07 -13.83 16.95
CA HIS A 459 -7.40 -14.35 18.14
C HIS A 459 -8.06 -13.90 19.44
N GLU A 460 -8.41 -12.62 19.57
CA GLU A 460 -9.11 -12.10 20.76
C GLU A 460 -10.50 -12.73 20.94
N ARG A 461 -11.24 -12.94 19.85
CA ARG A 461 -12.56 -13.57 19.92
C ARG A 461 -12.46 -15.04 20.31
N LEU A 462 -11.56 -15.82 19.71
CA LEU A 462 -11.32 -17.19 20.15
C LEU A 462 -10.80 -17.24 21.59
N ALA A 463 -9.92 -16.31 22.00
CA ALA A 463 -9.44 -16.21 23.38
C ALA A 463 -10.61 -15.97 24.35
N SER A 464 -11.55 -15.09 23.99
CA SER A 464 -12.75 -14.85 24.81
C SER A 464 -13.65 -16.09 24.93
N LEU A 465 -13.78 -16.89 23.86
CA LEU A 465 -14.50 -18.18 23.90
C LEU A 465 -13.77 -19.22 24.76
N VAL A 466 -12.44 -19.16 24.81
CA VAL A 466 -11.65 -20.04 25.69
C VAL A 466 -11.78 -19.61 27.16
N SER A 467 -11.73 -18.31 27.43
CA SER A 467 -11.83 -17.76 28.80
C SER A 467 -13.24 -17.83 29.40
N THR A 468 -14.29 -17.95 28.58
CA THR A 468 -15.69 -18.05 29.06
C THR A 468 -16.04 -19.43 29.60
N GLN A 469 -15.17 -20.44 29.42
CA GLN A 469 -15.37 -21.75 30.02
C GLN A 469 -15.24 -21.66 31.55
N SER A 470 -16.37 -21.76 32.25
CA SER A 470 -16.42 -21.65 33.71
C SER A 470 -15.62 -22.76 34.42
N ASP A 471 -15.01 -22.43 35.56
CA ASP A 471 -14.27 -23.34 36.47
C ASP A 471 -15.07 -24.58 36.96
N LYS A 472 -16.36 -24.65 36.65
CA LYS A 472 -17.31 -25.61 37.23
C LYS A 472 -17.24 -27.00 36.60
N GLN A 473 -16.86 -27.14 35.31
CA GLN A 473 -16.75 -28.46 34.68
C GLN A 473 -15.28 -28.92 34.58
N PRO A 474 -14.94 -30.12 35.09
CA PRO A 474 -13.58 -30.65 34.99
C PRO A 474 -13.27 -31.02 33.53
N ILE A 475 -12.24 -30.39 32.96
CA ILE A 475 -11.71 -30.75 31.65
C ILE A 475 -10.85 -32.01 31.79
N ASN A 476 -11.04 -32.97 30.88
CA ASN A 476 -10.24 -34.19 30.81
C ASN A 476 -8.90 -33.94 30.10
N SER A 477 -7.90 -34.79 30.34
CA SER A 477 -6.58 -34.68 29.69
C SER A 477 -6.69 -34.66 28.15
N ALA A 478 -7.52 -35.54 27.57
CA ALA A 478 -7.77 -35.58 26.13
C ALA A 478 -8.39 -34.27 25.57
N GLN A 479 -9.27 -33.62 26.33
CA GLN A 479 -9.89 -32.37 25.88
C GLN A 479 -8.89 -31.20 25.85
N ILE A 480 -7.84 -31.24 26.67
CA ILE A 480 -6.81 -30.21 26.70
C ILE A 480 -5.78 -30.44 25.60
N THR A 481 -5.47 -31.69 25.27
CA THR A 481 -4.65 -31.99 24.09
C THR A 481 -5.36 -31.54 22.82
N ASP A 482 -6.66 -31.86 22.68
CA ASP A 482 -7.46 -31.40 21.54
C ASP A 482 -7.51 -29.86 21.47
N LEU A 483 -7.65 -29.18 22.61
CA LEU A 483 -7.59 -27.73 22.70
C LEU A 483 -6.21 -27.19 22.27
N SER A 484 -5.12 -27.84 22.68
CA SER A 484 -3.75 -27.50 22.28
C SER A 484 -3.61 -27.59 20.77
N ASP A 485 -4.08 -28.68 20.16
CA ASP A 485 -4.01 -28.91 18.72
C ASP A 485 -4.81 -27.85 17.94
N ILE A 486 -6.01 -27.49 18.40
CA ILE A 486 -6.84 -26.43 17.79
C ILE A 486 -6.10 -25.08 17.85
N VAL A 487 -5.52 -24.73 19.02
CA VAL A 487 -4.81 -23.46 19.22
C VAL A 487 -3.52 -23.42 18.40
N GLU A 488 -2.75 -24.50 18.33
CA GLU A 488 -1.53 -24.59 17.53
C GLU A 488 -1.82 -24.53 16.03
N ASN A 489 -2.82 -25.26 15.54
CA ASN A 489 -3.22 -25.20 14.13
C ASN A 489 -3.70 -23.79 13.75
N PHE A 490 -4.59 -23.18 14.54
CA PHE A 490 -5.06 -21.83 14.27
C PHE A 490 -3.93 -20.80 14.30
N THR A 491 -3.08 -20.83 15.33
CA THR A 491 -1.95 -19.89 15.44
C THR A 491 -0.93 -20.09 14.31
N SER A 492 -0.64 -21.32 13.89
CA SER A 492 0.26 -21.60 12.77
C SER A 492 -0.28 -21.04 11.45
N VAL A 493 -1.58 -21.21 11.18
CA VAL A 493 -2.20 -20.65 9.97
C VAL A 493 -2.17 -19.12 9.98
N CYS A 494 -2.52 -18.49 11.11
CA CYS A 494 -2.44 -17.03 11.24
C CYS A 494 -1.01 -16.51 11.09
N GLU A 495 0.01 -17.20 11.64
CA GLU A 495 1.42 -16.82 11.50
C GLU A 495 1.91 -16.94 10.05
N ASN A 496 1.47 -17.96 9.31
CA ASN A 496 1.81 -18.13 7.90
C ASN A 496 1.17 -17.04 7.02
N VAL A 497 -0.02 -16.57 7.39
CA VAL A 497 -0.76 -15.53 6.65
C VAL A 497 -0.26 -14.13 7.02
N CYS A 498 -0.21 -13.80 8.31
CA CYS A 498 0.12 -12.47 8.82
C CYS A 498 1.63 -12.21 8.97
N GLY A 499 2.48 -13.25 9.01
CA GLY A 499 3.91 -13.14 9.30
C GLY A 499 4.24 -12.69 10.74
N ARG A 500 3.22 -12.57 11.60
CA ARG A 500 3.31 -12.09 12.99
C ARG A 500 2.59 -13.05 13.94
N GLN A 501 3.14 -13.23 15.13
CA GLN A 501 2.52 -14.03 16.18
C GLN A 501 1.59 -13.17 17.06
N SER A 502 0.32 -13.55 17.13
CA SER A 502 -0.67 -12.92 18.01
C SER A 502 -0.77 -13.68 19.34
N PRO A 503 -0.51 -13.05 20.50
CA PRO A 503 -0.37 -13.77 21.76
C PRO A 503 -1.70 -14.10 22.47
N ALA A 504 -2.81 -13.44 22.12
CA ALA A 504 -4.05 -13.47 22.90
C ALA A 504 -4.61 -14.89 23.11
N LEU A 505 -4.70 -15.69 22.05
CA LEU A 505 -5.21 -17.06 22.13
C LEU A 505 -4.27 -17.99 22.91
N ARG A 506 -2.94 -17.88 22.68
CA ARG A 506 -1.94 -18.66 23.43
C ARG A 506 -1.94 -18.31 24.91
N ALA A 507 -2.16 -17.05 25.25
CA ALA A 507 -2.28 -16.60 26.64
C ALA A 507 -3.54 -17.19 27.31
N ALA A 508 -4.70 -17.13 26.65
CA ALA A 508 -5.93 -17.74 27.14
C ALA A 508 -5.79 -19.27 27.33
N PHE A 509 -5.17 -19.96 26.36
CA PHE A 509 -4.85 -21.39 26.50
C PHE A 509 -3.93 -21.68 27.69
N LYS A 510 -2.85 -20.92 27.87
CA LYS A 510 -1.92 -21.09 29.01
C LYS A 510 -2.62 -20.93 30.36
N ILE A 511 -3.56 -20.00 30.47
CA ILE A 511 -4.36 -19.82 31.70
C ILE A 511 -5.22 -21.06 31.93
N GLN A 512 -5.94 -21.55 30.92
CA GLN A 512 -6.82 -22.71 31.07
C GLN A 512 -6.06 -24.01 31.34
N ALA A 513 -4.98 -24.25 30.61
CA ALA A 513 -4.08 -25.38 30.84
C ALA A 513 -3.40 -25.28 32.23
N GLY A 514 -3.07 -24.07 32.69
CA GLY A 514 -2.57 -23.81 34.04
C GLY A 514 -3.57 -24.16 35.13
N ASN A 515 -4.84 -23.76 34.97
CA ASN A 515 -5.93 -24.11 35.89
C ASN A 515 -6.14 -25.63 35.98
N TYR A 516 -6.09 -26.32 34.83
CA TYR A 516 -6.11 -27.78 34.81
C TYR A 516 -4.92 -28.39 35.56
N VAL A 517 -3.69 -27.95 35.26
CA VAL A 517 -2.48 -28.47 35.90
C VAL A 517 -2.52 -28.24 37.42
N HIS A 518 -3.06 -27.10 37.87
CA HIS A 518 -3.27 -26.81 39.29
C HIS A 518 -4.30 -27.77 39.92
N LYS A 519 -5.45 -27.98 39.28
CA LYS A 519 -6.48 -28.93 39.75
C LYS A 519 -5.97 -30.37 39.75
N PHE A 520 -5.26 -30.77 38.70
CA PHE A 520 -4.55 -32.05 38.59
C PHE A 520 -3.59 -32.23 39.76
N HIS A 521 -2.73 -31.25 40.04
CA HIS A 521 -1.79 -31.35 41.15
C HIS A 521 -2.48 -31.41 42.51
N SER A 522 -3.48 -30.56 42.76
CA SER A 522 -4.25 -30.55 44.00
C SER A 522 -4.89 -31.91 44.29
N GLN A 523 -5.52 -32.52 43.28
CA GLN A 523 -6.12 -33.86 43.39
C GLN A 523 -5.09 -34.94 43.72
N ARG A 524 -3.93 -34.94 43.02
CA ARG A 524 -2.88 -35.95 43.25
C ARG A 524 -2.20 -35.79 44.60
N LYS A 525 -1.93 -34.54 45.02
CA LYS A 525 -1.38 -34.22 46.34
C LYS A 525 -2.35 -34.63 47.46
N SER A 526 -3.65 -34.36 47.31
CA SER A 526 -4.69 -34.79 48.26
C SER A 526 -4.77 -36.32 48.34
N LYS A 527 -4.82 -37.01 47.20
CA LYS A 527 -4.82 -38.48 47.13
C LYS A 527 -3.59 -39.08 47.80
N LEU A 528 -2.40 -38.54 47.53
CA LEU A 528 -1.15 -39.01 48.15
C LEU A 528 -1.17 -38.83 49.66
N THR A 529 -1.62 -37.66 50.14
CA THR A 529 -1.68 -37.36 51.58
C THR A 529 -2.65 -38.31 52.30
N LEU A 530 -3.82 -38.57 51.72
CA LEU A 530 -4.81 -39.51 52.27
C LEU A 530 -4.25 -40.93 52.32
N LEU A 531 -3.57 -41.38 51.26
CA LEU A 531 -2.93 -42.69 51.23
C LEU A 531 -1.81 -42.82 52.27
N LEU A 532 -1.00 -41.77 52.46
CA LEU A 532 0.04 -41.73 53.49
C LEU A 532 -0.52 -41.79 54.90
N ASP A 533 -1.61 -41.08 55.18
CA ASP A 533 -2.24 -41.07 56.50
C ASP A 533 -2.88 -42.41 56.87
N ALA A 534 -3.32 -43.18 55.87
CA ALA A 534 -3.86 -44.53 56.03
C ALA A 534 -2.79 -45.64 56.01
N GLU A 535 -1.52 -45.31 55.74
CA GLU A 535 -0.45 -46.28 55.53
C GLU A 535 -0.04 -46.97 56.83
N ARG A 536 0.03 -48.31 56.78
CA ARG A 536 0.40 -49.14 57.93
C ARG A 536 1.87 -49.57 57.93
N TRP A 537 2.63 -49.19 56.91
CA TRP A 537 4.06 -49.47 56.78
C TRP A 537 4.35 -50.97 56.86
N LYS A 538 3.58 -51.74 56.09
CA LYS A 538 3.79 -53.17 55.88
C LYS A 538 4.37 -53.43 54.50
N VAL A 539 5.04 -54.56 54.36
CA VAL A 539 5.52 -55.04 53.05
C VAL A 539 4.31 -55.20 52.14
N ALA A 540 4.35 -54.52 50.99
CA ALA A 540 3.32 -54.62 49.96
C ALA A 540 3.75 -55.61 48.89
N GLU A 541 2.80 -56.39 48.38
CA GLU A 541 2.99 -57.17 47.16
C GLU A 541 3.06 -56.21 45.97
N VAL A 542 3.96 -56.47 45.03
CA VAL A 542 4.21 -55.63 43.86
C VAL A 542 3.54 -56.26 42.63
N PRO A 543 2.46 -55.66 42.11
CA PRO A 543 1.91 -56.03 40.81
C PRO A 543 2.90 -55.76 39.67
N PRO A 544 2.86 -56.57 38.58
CA PRO A 544 3.80 -56.43 37.46
C PRO A 544 3.69 -55.09 36.72
N GLU A 545 2.54 -54.40 36.79
CA GLU A 545 2.36 -53.06 36.21
C GLU A 545 3.35 -52.03 36.77
N PHE A 546 3.73 -52.13 38.05
CA PHE A 546 4.68 -51.20 38.66
C PHE A 546 6.13 -51.48 38.24
N GLN A 547 6.47 -52.74 37.97
CA GLN A 547 7.78 -53.10 37.42
C GLN A 547 7.96 -52.49 36.02
N ILE A 548 6.92 -52.58 35.17
CA ILE A 548 6.91 -51.96 33.83
C ILE A 548 7.03 -50.43 33.92
N LEU A 549 6.34 -49.81 34.87
CA LEU A 549 6.42 -48.36 35.08
C LEU A 549 7.84 -47.91 35.45
N VAL A 550 8.49 -48.62 36.36
CA VAL A 550 9.85 -48.32 36.79
C VAL A 550 10.84 -48.52 35.65
N GLU A 551 10.70 -49.60 34.88
CA GLU A 551 11.53 -49.84 33.69
C GLU A 551 11.33 -48.74 32.63
N LYS A 552 10.09 -48.32 32.37
CA LYS A 552 9.80 -47.20 31.46
C LYS A 552 10.40 -45.88 31.93
N ILE A 553 10.30 -45.54 33.21
CA ILE A 553 10.92 -44.31 33.76
C ILE A 553 12.45 -44.39 33.69
N SER A 554 13.01 -45.58 33.90
CA SER A 554 14.47 -45.80 33.83
C SER A 554 15.01 -45.74 32.41
N SER A 555 14.17 -46.02 31.42
CA SER A 555 14.52 -45.83 30.02
C SER A 555 14.54 -44.33 29.72
N ASP A 556 15.61 -43.81 29.12
CA ASP A 556 15.75 -42.39 28.75
C ASP A 556 14.72 -41.91 27.68
N LYS A 557 13.69 -42.70 27.40
CA LYS A 557 12.62 -42.38 26.43
C LYS A 557 11.49 -41.61 27.12
N PRO A 558 10.89 -40.62 26.43
CA PRO A 558 9.74 -39.91 26.96
C PRO A 558 8.54 -40.85 27.13
N MET A 559 8.00 -40.91 28.35
CA MET A 559 6.83 -41.71 28.64
C MET A 559 5.57 -41.07 28.06
N ASN A 560 4.94 -41.77 27.11
CA ASN A 560 3.75 -41.33 26.38
C ASN A 560 2.44 -41.95 26.90
N SER A 561 2.53 -42.99 27.72
CA SER A 561 1.35 -43.73 28.20
C SER A 561 1.65 -44.51 29.48
N ILE A 562 0.67 -44.51 30.37
CA ILE A 562 0.65 -45.39 31.55
C ILE A 562 0.11 -46.75 31.07
N PRO A 563 0.75 -47.88 31.44
CA PRO A 563 0.14 -49.18 31.24
C PRO A 563 -1.24 -49.19 31.91
N SER A 564 -2.30 -49.39 31.15
CA SER A 564 -3.63 -49.60 31.70
C SER A 564 -3.58 -50.84 32.58
N SER A 565 -4.19 -50.78 33.77
CA SER A 565 -4.52 -52.00 34.51
C SER A 565 -5.27 -52.95 33.55
N PRO A 566 -5.04 -54.26 33.60
CA PRO A 566 -5.57 -55.18 32.59
C PRO A 566 -7.09 -55.15 32.62
N ILE A 567 -7.70 -54.42 31.68
CA ILE A 567 -9.13 -54.52 31.39
C ILE A 567 -9.25 -55.08 29.98
N THR A 568 -9.82 -56.28 29.98
CA THR A 568 -10.36 -57.13 28.91
C THR A 568 -10.69 -56.45 27.59
N GLU A 569 -9.89 -56.77 26.57
CA GLU A 569 -10.41 -57.11 25.24
C GLU A 569 -10.10 -58.59 24.99
N ASN A 570 -11.14 -59.36 24.66
CA ASN A 570 -11.08 -60.73 24.13
C ASN A 570 -10.56 -61.86 25.05
N GLY A 571 -10.95 -61.90 26.33
CA GLY A 571 -11.10 -63.16 27.10
C GLY A 571 -9.89 -64.10 27.22
N VAL A 572 -8.69 -63.71 26.78
CA VAL A 572 -7.47 -64.51 26.85
C VAL A 572 -6.47 -63.79 27.75
N ILE A 573 -6.24 -64.37 28.92
CA ILE A 573 -5.26 -63.91 29.90
C ILE A 573 -3.86 -64.18 29.32
N VAL A 574 -3.25 -63.18 28.68
CA VAL A 574 -1.83 -63.24 28.33
C VAL A 574 -1.04 -62.63 29.49
N ASN A 575 -0.51 -63.52 30.32
CA ASN A 575 0.51 -63.31 31.36
C ASN A 575 0.10 -62.47 32.60
N ALA A 576 -0.70 -63.09 33.48
CA ALA A 576 -0.64 -62.77 34.90
C ALA A 576 0.66 -63.33 35.51
N THR A 577 1.78 -62.61 35.33
CA THR A 577 2.96 -62.83 36.17
C THR A 577 2.56 -62.57 37.62
N LYS A 578 2.71 -63.59 38.49
CA LYS A 578 2.33 -63.52 39.91
C LYS A 578 2.94 -62.28 40.58
N ALA A 579 2.18 -61.66 41.48
CA ALA A 579 2.67 -60.56 42.30
C ALA A 579 3.96 -60.97 43.02
N THR A 580 4.98 -60.12 42.95
CA THR A 580 6.30 -60.41 43.52
C THR A 580 6.45 -59.69 44.85
N SER A 581 7.21 -60.23 45.80
CA SER A 581 7.42 -59.63 47.12
C SER A 581 8.36 -58.42 47.13
N ALA A 582 9.08 -58.18 46.04
CA ALA A 582 10.04 -57.09 45.89
C ALA A 582 10.07 -56.58 44.44
N LEU A 583 10.36 -55.30 44.28
CA LEU A 583 10.60 -54.62 43.01
C LEU A 583 12.07 -54.83 42.58
N LYS A 584 12.33 -55.17 41.31
CA LYS A 584 13.70 -55.37 40.82
C LYS A 584 14.22 -54.12 40.14
N ILE A 585 15.28 -53.53 40.69
CA ILE A 585 15.95 -52.36 40.12
C ILE A 585 17.40 -52.73 39.84
N GLY A 586 17.74 -52.88 38.56
CA GLY A 586 19.06 -53.34 38.14
C GLY A 586 19.38 -54.71 38.74
N THR A 587 20.37 -54.76 39.64
CA THR A 587 20.82 -55.98 40.34
C THR A 587 20.24 -56.16 41.74
N GLN A 588 19.48 -55.18 42.27
CA GLN A 588 18.98 -55.17 43.65
C GLN A 588 17.47 -55.39 43.73
N GLU A 589 17.05 -56.11 44.77
CA GLU A 589 15.64 -56.26 45.14
C GLU A 589 15.24 -55.20 46.19
N TYR A 590 14.15 -54.48 45.91
CA TYR A 590 13.61 -53.43 46.76
C TYR A 590 12.29 -53.89 47.36
N VAL A 591 12.27 -54.07 48.68
CA VAL A 591 11.03 -54.34 49.43
C VAL A 591 10.34 -53.01 49.70
N THR A 592 9.09 -52.87 49.23
CA THR A 592 8.39 -51.60 49.19
C THR A 592 7.07 -51.60 49.95
N VAL A 593 6.53 -50.41 50.17
CA VAL A 593 5.26 -50.14 50.84
C VAL A 593 4.24 -49.64 49.81
N GLY A 594 2.94 -49.89 50.03
CA GLY A 594 1.87 -49.62 49.05
C GLY A 594 1.80 -48.15 48.60
N THR A 595 1.95 -47.21 49.52
CA THR A 595 2.03 -45.76 49.20
C THR A 595 3.15 -45.39 48.24
N VAL A 596 4.31 -46.06 48.29
CA VAL A 596 5.43 -45.78 47.38
C VAL A 596 5.14 -46.26 45.97
N LEU A 597 4.47 -47.41 45.84
CA LEU A 597 3.99 -47.90 44.54
C LEU A 597 2.99 -46.91 43.94
N MET A 598 2.06 -46.42 44.75
CA MET A 598 1.14 -45.37 44.33
C MET A 598 1.87 -44.08 43.96
N LEU A 599 2.92 -43.70 44.68
CA LEU A 599 3.77 -42.56 44.31
C LEU A 599 4.42 -42.76 42.94
N ILE A 600 4.95 -43.94 42.62
CA ILE A 600 5.52 -44.26 41.30
C ILE A 600 4.47 -44.08 40.20
N ARG A 601 3.23 -44.54 40.44
CA ARG A 601 2.12 -44.33 39.50
C ARG A 601 1.78 -42.85 39.35
N LEU A 602 1.73 -42.10 40.44
CA LEU A 602 1.49 -40.65 40.39
C LEU A 602 2.60 -39.94 39.61
N VAL A 603 3.87 -40.21 39.91
CA VAL A 603 5.02 -39.68 39.15
C VAL A 603 4.87 -39.99 37.66
N SER A 604 4.42 -41.20 37.33
CA SER A 604 4.17 -41.60 35.94
C SER A 604 3.07 -40.76 35.27
N GLU A 605 1.97 -40.47 35.99
CA GLU A 605 0.93 -39.54 35.51
C GLU A 605 1.48 -38.13 35.25
N TYR A 606 2.41 -37.62 36.07
CA TYR A 606 3.08 -36.34 35.82
C TYR A 606 3.96 -36.37 34.57
N CYS A 607 4.70 -37.46 34.34
CA CYS A 607 5.52 -37.62 33.14
C CYS A 607 4.70 -37.65 31.85
N VAL A 608 3.56 -38.36 31.85
CA VAL A 608 2.64 -38.36 30.69
C VAL A 608 2.01 -36.98 30.49
N CYS A 609 1.55 -36.32 31.55
CA CYS A 609 0.99 -34.97 31.47
C CYS A 609 2.02 -33.95 30.93
N ALA A 610 3.31 -34.10 31.26
CA ALA A 610 4.38 -33.28 30.71
C ALA A 610 4.65 -33.54 29.23
N TYR A 611 4.45 -34.77 28.76
CA TYR A 611 4.53 -35.14 27.35
C TYR A 611 3.35 -34.57 26.55
N ASP A 612 2.13 -34.69 27.09
CA ASP A 612 0.90 -34.18 26.47
C ASP A 612 0.87 -32.64 26.41
N LEU A 613 1.49 -31.96 27.39
CA LEU A 613 1.52 -30.50 27.48
C LEU A 613 2.95 -29.94 27.63
N PRO A 614 3.77 -29.96 26.55
CA PRO A 614 5.15 -29.47 26.59
C PRO A 614 5.25 -28.01 27.05
N VAL A 615 4.28 -27.18 26.67
CA VAL A 615 4.23 -25.73 27.00
C VAL A 615 4.24 -25.47 28.51
N LEU A 616 3.72 -26.40 29.32
CA LEU A 616 3.66 -26.30 30.78
C LEU A 616 4.58 -27.30 31.49
N ALA A 617 5.45 -28.02 30.78
CA ALA A 617 6.30 -29.07 31.35
C ALA A 617 7.15 -28.58 32.54
N CYS A 618 7.68 -27.35 32.49
CA CYS A 618 8.41 -26.76 33.63
C CYS A 618 7.53 -26.58 34.88
N VAL A 619 6.29 -26.14 34.72
CA VAL A 619 5.32 -25.98 35.82
C VAL A 619 4.94 -27.35 36.39
N ILE A 620 4.69 -28.32 35.52
CA ILE A 620 4.38 -29.71 35.90
C ILE A 620 5.56 -30.32 36.68
N GLY A 621 6.79 -30.07 36.24
CA GLY A 621 8.00 -30.49 36.95
C GLY A 621 8.10 -29.89 38.34
N ARG A 622 7.84 -28.58 38.51
CA ARG A 622 7.80 -27.94 39.84
C ARG A 622 6.75 -28.54 40.75
N ASN A 623 5.55 -28.83 40.23
CA ASN A 623 4.48 -29.49 40.97
C ASN A 623 4.87 -30.92 41.40
N LEU A 624 5.61 -31.65 40.55
CA LEU A 624 6.15 -32.95 40.89
C LEU A 624 7.20 -32.85 42.01
N THR A 625 8.09 -31.86 41.97
CA THR A 625 9.02 -31.57 43.08
C THR A 625 8.28 -31.31 44.38
N GLU A 626 7.18 -30.55 44.34
CA GLU A 626 6.33 -30.31 45.51
C GLU A 626 5.65 -31.59 46.03
N LEU A 627 5.20 -32.48 45.12
CA LEU A 627 4.63 -33.77 45.49
C LEU A 627 5.66 -34.64 46.23
N LEU A 628 6.89 -34.73 45.72
CA LEU A 628 7.99 -35.47 46.35
C LEU A 628 8.37 -34.86 47.71
N ARG A 629 8.41 -33.53 47.81
CA ARG A 629 8.62 -32.84 49.10
C ARG A 629 7.51 -33.14 50.09
N THR A 630 6.26 -33.18 49.64
CA THR A 630 5.09 -33.53 50.47
C THR A 630 5.21 -34.97 50.98
N PHE A 631 5.61 -35.91 50.11
CA PHE A 631 5.88 -37.29 50.51
C PHE A 631 6.95 -37.39 51.60
N ASN A 632 8.09 -36.72 51.43
CA ASN A 632 9.18 -36.74 52.41
C ASN A 632 8.75 -36.13 53.75
N SER A 633 8.18 -34.92 53.72
CA SER A 633 7.74 -34.19 54.91
C SER A 633 6.68 -34.98 55.68
N ARG A 634 5.68 -35.54 54.98
CA ARG A 634 4.62 -36.30 55.65
C ARG A 634 5.13 -37.65 56.18
N SER A 635 6.01 -38.34 55.46
CA SER A 635 6.66 -39.57 55.96
C SER A 635 7.47 -39.31 57.22
N CYS A 636 8.21 -38.20 57.28
CA CYS A 636 8.94 -37.78 58.47
C CYS A 636 8.00 -37.51 59.65
N GLN A 637 6.89 -36.80 59.43
CA GLN A 637 5.89 -36.54 60.49
C GLN A 637 5.21 -37.82 61.00
N LEU A 638 4.89 -38.74 60.09
CA LEU A 638 4.23 -40.00 60.44
C LEU A 638 5.15 -40.92 61.24
N VAL A 639 6.42 -41.03 60.85
CA VAL A 639 7.36 -42.01 61.39
C VAL A 639 8.23 -41.43 62.51
N LEU A 640 8.98 -40.35 62.27
CA LEU A 640 9.82 -39.72 63.30
C LEU A 640 8.98 -38.85 64.27
N GLY A 641 7.97 -38.17 63.75
CA GLY A 641 7.04 -37.33 64.53
C GLY A 641 5.93 -38.09 65.25
N ALA A 642 5.94 -39.44 65.21
CA ALA A 642 4.92 -40.31 65.79
C ALA A 642 3.47 -40.02 65.34
N GLY A 643 3.29 -39.36 64.20
CA GLY A 643 1.98 -39.04 63.64
C GLY A 643 1.17 -40.28 63.26
N ALA A 644 1.84 -41.36 62.85
CA ALA A 644 1.21 -42.61 62.44
C ALA A 644 0.48 -43.32 63.59
N LEU A 645 0.83 -43.04 64.85
CA LEU A 645 0.11 -43.57 66.02
C LEU A 645 -1.33 -43.04 66.08
N ARG A 646 -1.54 -41.78 65.68
CA ARG A 646 -2.86 -41.12 65.71
C ARG A 646 -3.68 -41.32 64.43
N THR A 647 -3.01 -41.41 63.28
CA THR A 647 -3.64 -41.41 61.95
C THR A 647 -3.85 -42.81 61.40
N ALA A 648 -2.83 -43.68 61.44
CA ALA A 648 -2.88 -45.03 60.90
C ALA A 648 -3.30 -46.11 61.93
N GLY A 649 -3.48 -45.73 63.20
CA GLY A 649 -3.89 -46.62 64.28
C GLY A 649 -2.80 -47.62 64.72
N LEU A 650 -1.53 -47.26 64.55
CA LEU A 650 -0.40 -48.06 65.01
C LEU A 650 -0.19 -47.85 66.53
N ASN A 651 0.08 -48.93 67.28
CA ASN A 651 0.31 -48.83 68.73
C ASN A 651 1.74 -48.38 69.07
N THR A 652 2.72 -48.78 68.26
CA THR A 652 4.15 -48.44 68.44
C THR A 652 4.84 -48.35 67.07
N ILE A 653 5.86 -47.49 66.98
CA ILE A 653 6.75 -47.42 65.80
C ILE A 653 7.85 -48.46 66.00
N THR A 654 7.87 -49.48 65.14
CA THR A 654 8.81 -50.60 65.23
C THR A 654 10.06 -50.36 64.38
N SER A 655 11.14 -51.09 64.67
CA SER A 655 12.35 -51.11 63.83
C SER A 655 12.06 -51.51 62.39
N THR A 656 11.07 -52.39 62.16
CA THR A 656 10.59 -52.73 60.80
C THR A 656 9.99 -51.53 60.08
N THR A 657 9.20 -50.68 60.75
CA THR A 657 8.64 -49.48 60.12
C THR A 657 9.73 -48.48 59.75
N LEU A 658 10.75 -48.30 60.60
CA LEU A 658 11.89 -47.41 60.30
C LEU A 658 12.70 -47.94 59.09
N ALA A 659 12.94 -49.24 59.03
CA ALA A 659 13.63 -49.88 57.90
C ALA A 659 12.83 -49.76 56.59
N LEU A 660 11.52 -49.99 56.63
CA LEU A 660 10.64 -49.88 55.45
C LEU A 660 10.53 -48.44 54.96
N THR A 661 10.43 -47.45 55.85
CA THR A 661 10.45 -46.03 55.47
C THR A 661 11.79 -45.63 54.87
N SER A 662 12.91 -46.10 55.43
CA SER A 662 14.24 -45.87 54.85
C SER A 662 14.33 -46.45 53.44
N ARG A 663 13.90 -47.71 53.25
CA ARG A 663 13.93 -48.37 51.93
C ARG A 663 13.00 -47.71 50.91
N ALA A 664 11.83 -47.27 51.35
CA ALA A 664 10.90 -46.47 50.55
C ALA A 664 11.52 -45.16 50.05
N LEU A 665 12.22 -44.43 50.93
CA LEU A 665 12.87 -43.18 50.58
C LEU A 665 14.09 -43.38 49.66
N GLN A 666 14.86 -44.45 49.86
CA GLN A 666 15.96 -44.83 48.96
C GLN A 666 15.44 -45.11 47.54
N LEU A 667 14.27 -45.72 47.40
CA LEU A 667 13.63 -45.93 46.09
C LEU A 667 13.24 -44.60 45.44
N VAL A 668 12.66 -43.68 46.20
CA VAL A 668 12.34 -42.33 45.69
C VAL A 668 13.61 -41.59 45.27
N LEU A 669 14.69 -41.71 46.06
CA LEU A 669 15.99 -41.11 45.75
C LEU A 669 16.55 -41.63 44.42
N TRP A 670 16.41 -42.93 44.16
CA TRP A 670 16.81 -43.53 42.88
C TRP A 670 15.97 -43.03 41.69
N LEU A 671 14.69 -42.70 41.90
CA LEU A 671 13.81 -42.23 40.83
C LEU A 671 14.10 -40.80 40.36
N ILE A 672 14.57 -39.92 41.27
CA ILE A 672 14.85 -38.49 41.00
C ILE A 672 15.71 -38.24 39.74
N PRO A 673 16.88 -38.89 39.55
CA PRO A 673 17.72 -38.64 38.37
C PRO A 673 17.02 -38.99 37.05
N HIS A 674 16.21 -40.05 37.04
CA HIS A 674 15.44 -40.46 35.84
C HIS A 674 14.32 -39.48 35.51
N ILE A 675 13.62 -38.98 36.53
CA ILE A 675 12.64 -37.91 36.35
C ILE A 675 13.33 -36.65 35.78
N ARG A 676 14.49 -36.27 36.32
CA ARG A 676 15.27 -35.12 35.85
C ARG A 676 15.63 -35.25 34.37
N ALA A 677 16.05 -36.43 33.92
CA ALA A 677 16.37 -36.70 32.52
C ALA A 677 15.13 -36.58 31.61
N HIS A 678 13.98 -37.12 32.03
CA HIS A 678 12.73 -37.04 31.28
C HIS A 678 12.27 -35.60 31.03
N PHE A 679 12.22 -34.76 32.06
CA PHE A 679 11.81 -33.35 31.90
C PHE A 679 12.83 -32.52 31.10
N LYS A 680 14.13 -32.83 31.23
CA LYS A 680 15.19 -32.19 30.43
C LYS A 680 15.01 -32.47 28.94
N ASN A 681 14.60 -33.68 28.56
CA ASN A 681 14.35 -34.04 27.16
C ASN A 681 13.14 -33.30 26.56
N ILE A 682 12.17 -32.89 27.38
CA ILE A 682 10.93 -32.24 26.92
C ILE A 682 11.08 -30.72 26.85
N SER A 683 11.54 -30.06 27.92
CA SER A 683 11.56 -28.60 28.00
C SER A 683 12.95 -27.96 27.90
N ASN A 684 14.01 -28.76 27.76
CA ASN A 684 15.42 -28.34 27.74
C ASN A 684 15.87 -27.47 28.94
N GLU A 685 15.00 -27.29 29.94
CA GLU A 685 15.23 -26.55 31.17
C GLU A 685 15.63 -27.50 32.31
N LEU A 686 16.55 -27.05 33.17
CA LEU A 686 17.04 -27.84 34.30
C LEU A 686 16.14 -27.65 35.54
N LEU A 687 15.68 -28.75 36.11
CA LEU A 687 14.83 -28.75 37.31
C LEU A 687 15.65 -28.63 38.62
N VAL A 688 16.29 -27.47 38.84
CA VAL A 688 17.18 -27.21 40.01
C VAL A 688 16.48 -27.47 41.36
N SER A 689 15.16 -27.30 41.44
CA SER A 689 14.40 -27.53 42.67
C SER A 689 14.44 -28.99 43.15
N MET A 690 14.68 -29.97 42.28
CA MET A 690 14.81 -31.38 42.67
C MET A 690 16.05 -31.65 43.51
N ASP A 691 17.12 -30.89 43.36
CA ASP A 691 18.37 -31.09 44.13
C ASP A 691 18.16 -30.83 45.63
N THR A 692 17.22 -29.92 45.96
CA THR A 692 16.81 -29.69 47.34
C THR A 692 16.10 -30.91 47.92
N VAL A 693 15.19 -31.50 47.16
CA VAL A 693 14.43 -32.68 47.57
C VAL A 693 15.34 -33.90 47.71
N GLU A 694 16.29 -34.07 46.80
CA GLU A 694 17.31 -35.14 46.86
C GLU A 694 18.10 -35.08 48.18
N ARG A 695 18.57 -33.88 48.54
CA ARG A 695 19.30 -33.64 49.80
C ARG A 695 18.42 -33.86 51.03
N ASP A 696 17.20 -33.35 51.02
CA ASP A 696 16.26 -33.46 52.14
C ASP A 696 15.85 -34.92 52.40
N ILE A 697 15.68 -35.72 51.35
CA ILE A 697 15.40 -37.17 51.45
C ILE A 697 16.64 -37.90 51.99
N GLY A 698 17.84 -37.58 51.49
CA GLY A 698 19.09 -38.15 51.99
C GLY A 698 19.30 -37.89 53.49
N HIS A 699 19.05 -36.67 53.95
CA HIS A 699 19.13 -36.33 55.37
C HIS A 699 18.08 -37.08 56.21
N HIS A 700 16.85 -37.24 55.70
CA HIS A 700 15.82 -38.00 56.41
C HIS A 700 16.20 -39.49 56.54
N ILE A 701 16.81 -40.10 55.52
CA ILE A 701 17.35 -41.47 55.61
C ILE A 701 18.39 -41.60 56.73
N GLN A 702 19.34 -40.67 56.81
CA GLN A 702 20.35 -40.65 57.88
C GLN A 702 19.73 -40.46 59.27
N GLN A 703 18.68 -39.65 59.39
CA GLN A 703 17.95 -39.47 60.64
C GLN A 703 17.24 -40.76 61.09
N LEU A 704 16.67 -41.51 60.14
CA LEU A 704 16.03 -42.80 60.42
C LEU A 704 17.07 -43.83 60.91
N GLU A 705 18.22 -43.92 60.24
CA GLU A 705 19.33 -44.79 60.67
C GLU A 705 19.84 -44.41 62.07
N THR A 706 20.09 -43.12 62.30
CA THR A 706 20.50 -42.60 63.61
C THR A 706 19.47 -42.92 64.68
N LYS A 707 18.18 -42.87 64.35
CA LYS A 707 17.10 -43.21 65.28
C LYS A 707 17.09 -44.70 65.62
N VAL A 708 17.28 -45.59 64.63
CA VAL A 708 17.43 -47.04 64.87
C VAL A 708 18.61 -47.32 65.79
N LEU A 709 19.77 -46.70 65.51
CA LEU A 709 20.97 -46.82 66.34
C LEU A 709 20.76 -46.28 67.75
N SER A 710 20.10 -45.14 67.90
CA SER A 710 19.77 -44.55 69.20
C SER A 710 18.85 -45.46 70.01
N ILE A 711 17.79 -46.01 69.40
CA ILE A 711 16.87 -46.94 70.07
C ILE A 711 17.65 -48.17 70.54
N MET A 712 18.52 -48.73 69.70
CA MET A 712 19.30 -49.89 70.08
C MET A 712 20.32 -49.56 71.19
N ASN A 713 20.99 -48.42 71.13
CA ASN A 713 21.93 -47.98 72.15
C ASN A 713 21.26 -47.76 73.52
N THR A 714 20.04 -47.21 73.56
CA THR A 714 19.26 -47.11 74.80
C THR A 714 18.88 -48.50 75.33
N LEU A 715 18.35 -49.37 74.47
CA LEU A 715 17.97 -50.74 74.86
C LEU A 715 19.16 -51.56 75.37
N LEU A 716 20.34 -51.40 74.77
CA LEU A 716 21.57 -52.06 75.23
C LEU A 716 22.09 -51.43 76.53
N GLY A 717 22.10 -50.11 76.61
CA GLY A 717 22.53 -49.36 77.79
C GLY A 717 21.70 -49.69 79.02
N ASP A 718 20.37 -49.74 78.92
CA ASP A 718 19.48 -50.09 80.03
C ASP A 718 19.77 -51.50 80.56
N GLN A 719 20.03 -52.46 79.67
CA GLN A 719 20.38 -53.82 80.09
C GLN A 719 21.78 -53.91 80.71
N LEU A 720 22.73 -53.10 80.24
CA LEU A 720 24.10 -53.05 80.79
C LEU A 720 24.19 -52.27 82.11
N ASN A 721 23.35 -51.26 82.33
CA ASN A 721 23.28 -50.52 83.60
C ASN A 721 22.75 -51.40 84.75
N GLU A 722 21.86 -52.34 84.45
CA GLU A 722 21.31 -53.32 85.41
C GLU A 722 22.19 -54.57 85.58
N TRP A 723 23.31 -54.66 84.84
CA TRP A 723 24.17 -55.82 84.84
C TRP A 723 25.16 -55.82 86.01
N ASP A 724 25.43 -57.02 86.53
CA ASP A 724 26.40 -57.28 87.60
C ASP A 724 27.17 -58.56 87.25
N ALA A 725 28.48 -58.56 87.44
CA ALA A 725 29.39 -59.64 87.03
C ALA A 725 29.35 -60.82 88.04
N LYS A 726 28.19 -61.48 88.12
CA LYS A 726 27.95 -62.63 89.03
C LYS A 726 27.36 -63.83 88.28
N PRO A 727 27.63 -65.07 88.72
CA PRO A 727 26.93 -66.24 88.23
C PRO A 727 25.40 -66.12 88.47
N PRO A 728 24.55 -66.61 87.56
CA PRO A 728 24.82 -67.51 86.44
C PRO A 728 25.19 -66.81 85.12
N VAL A 729 26.12 -67.40 84.37
CA VAL A 729 26.47 -67.02 82.99
C VAL A 729 25.72 -67.92 82.00
N PRO A 730 25.07 -67.40 80.95
CA PRO A 730 24.94 -65.97 80.62
C PRO A 730 23.91 -65.28 81.51
N SER A 731 24.23 -64.07 81.97
CA SER A 731 23.34 -63.25 82.80
C SER A 731 22.05 -62.88 82.08
N LYS A 732 21.03 -62.50 82.86
CA LYS A 732 19.74 -62.02 82.33
C LYS A 732 19.93 -60.83 81.38
N ALA A 733 20.84 -59.92 81.70
CA ALA A 733 21.20 -58.77 80.89
C ALA A 733 21.74 -59.20 79.51
N PHE A 734 22.77 -60.05 79.46
CA PHE A 734 23.36 -60.52 78.20
C PHE A 734 22.40 -61.37 77.35
N ARG A 735 21.52 -62.16 77.97
CA ARG A 735 20.43 -62.86 77.24
C ARG A 735 19.45 -61.88 76.60
N ASN A 736 19.07 -60.81 77.31
CA ASN A 736 18.19 -59.78 76.78
C ASN A 736 18.86 -58.96 75.68
N VAL A 737 20.14 -58.63 75.82
CA VAL A 737 20.96 -58.00 74.76
C VAL A 737 20.96 -58.86 73.49
N SER A 738 21.29 -60.15 73.61
CA SER A 738 21.24 -61.11 72.50
C SER A 738 19.84 -61.17 71.86
N LYS A 739 18.78 -61.17 72.68
CA LYS A 739 17.40 -61.20 72.21
C LYS A 739 17.00 -59.91 71.46
N HIS A 740 17.42 -58.74 71.94
CA HIS A 740 17.17 -57.47 71.25
C HIS A 740 17.92 -57.40 69.92
N LEU A 741 19.18 -57.84 69.87
CA LEU A 741 19.97 -57.89 68.63
C LEU A 741 19.41 -58.87 67.60
N THR A 742 18.92 -60.03 68.04
CA THR A 742 18.28 -61.02 67.16
C THR A 742 16.96 -60.47 66.60
N LYS A 743 16.13 -59.85 67.45
CA LYS A 743 14.88 -59.20 67.00
C LYS A 743 15.12 -58.05 66.03
N LEU A 744 16.17 -57.27 66.21
CA LEU A 744 16.56 -56.23 65.26
C LEU A 744 16.98 -56.85 63.92
N HIS A 745 17.72 -57.96 63.95
CA HIS A 745 18.18 -58.65 62.73
C HIS A 745 16.99 -59.21 61.95
N GLU A 746 16.07 -59.89 62.62
CA GLU A 746 14.82 -60.40 62.03
C GLU A 746 13.97 -59.28 61.43
N ALA A 747 13.98 -58.09 62.02
CA ALA A 747 13.23 -56.93 61.55
C ALA A 747 13.86 -56.24 60.33
N VAL A 748 15.19 -56.19 60.24
CA VAL A 748 15.92 -55.36 59.28
C VAL A 748 16.42 -56.16 58.07
N LYS A 749 16.88 -57.40 58.27
CA LYS A 749 17.41 -58.29 57.21
C LYS A 749 16.46 -58.48 56.01
N PRO A 750 15.13 -58.68 56.18
CA PRO A 750 14.26 -58.89 55.03
C PRO A 750 14.00 -57.61 54.20
N VAL A 751 14.45 -56.43 54.67
CA VAL A 751 14.10 -55.14 54.07
C VAL A 751 15.31 -54.39 53.53
N LEU A 752 16.43 -54.37 54.28
CA LEU A 752 17.65 -53.63 53.92
C LEU A 752 18.69 -54.52 53.24
N PRO A 753 19.55 -53.97 52.35
CA PRO A 753 20.69 -54.68 51.77
C PRO A 753 21.70 -55.12 52.83
N ASP A 754 22.39 -56.24 52.59
CA ASP A 754 23.37 -56.82 53.52
C ASP A 754 24.49 -55.84 53.92
N GLU A 755 24.94 -54.97 53.00
CA GLU A 755 25.94 -53.92 53.29
C GLU A 755 25.45 -52.95 54.37
N GLN A 756 24.23 -52.42 54.21
CA GLN A 756 23.65 -51.48 55.17
C GLN A 756 23.36 -52.14 56.52
N VAL A 757 22.99 -53.42 56.53
CA VAL A 757 22.83 -54.19 57.77
C VAL A 757 24.18 -54.39 58.47
N SER A 758 25.25 -54.67 57.73
CA SER A 758 26.61 -54.75 58.28
C SER A 758 27.02 -53.44 58.95
N ASP A 759 26.83 -52.31 58.27
CA ASP A 759 27.20 -50.99 58.79
C ASP A 759 26.47 -50.65 60.09
N ILE A 760 25.15 -50.90 60.14
CA ILE A 760 24.33 -50.68 61.35
C ILE A 760 24.87 -51.53 62.51
N TYR A 761 25.18 -52.80 62.27
CA TYR A 761 25.69 -53.69 63.31
C TYR A 761 27.13 -53.39 63.72
N GLU A 762 27.97 -52.84 62.84
CA GLU A 762 29.32 -52.40 63.19
C GLU A 762 29.26 -51.25 64.19
N VAL A 763 28.39 -50.27 63.94
CA VAL A 763 28.17 -49.15 64.86
C VAL A 763 27.55 -49.61 66.18
N ILE A 764 26.57 -50.53 66.14
CA ILE A 764 25.99 -51.12 67.37
C ILE A 764 27.06 -51.88 68.16
N HIS A 765 27.91 -52.66 67.48
CA HIS A 765 28.98 -53.42 68.12
C HIS A 765 30.01 -52.49 68.78
N HIS A 766 30.44 -51.42 68.09
CA HIS A 766 31.33 -50.42 68.66
C HIS A 766 30.72 -49.74 69.90
N ASN A 767 29.45 -49.32 69.83
CA ASN A 767 28.75 -48.71 70.96
C ASN A 767 28.61 -49.68 72.15
N PHE A 768 28.30 -50.95 71.88
CA PHE A 768 28.25 -51.99 72.91
C PHE A 768 29.60 -52.16 73.60
N LYS A 769 30.70 -52.23 72.83
CA LYS A 769 32.06 -52.32 73.38
C LYS A 769 32.41 -51.14 74.28
N SER A 770 32.11 -49.92 73.85
CA SER A 770 32.37 -48.71 74.64
C SER A 770 31.59 -48.74 75.96
N ARG A 771 30.30 -49.08 75.92
CA ARG A 771 29.46 -49.14 77.13
C ARG A 771 29.87 -50.24 78.10
N LEU A 772 30.24 -51.40 77.56
CA LEU A 772 30.74 -52.50 78.36
C LEU A 772 32.07 -52.11 79.05
N ARG A 773 32.97 -51.42 78.35
CA ARG A 773 34.20 -50.85 78.93
C ARG A 773 33.87 -49.92 80.11
N ASP A 774 32.94 -48.99 79.92
CA ASP A 774 32.57 -48.02 80.97
C ASP A 774 32.04 -48.73 82.25
N GLU A 775 31.19 -49.75 82.10
CA GLU A 775 30.68 -50.52 83.25
C GLU A 775 31.75 -51.41 83.90
N ILE A 776 32.69 -51.97 83.12
CA ILE A 776 33.85 -52.70 83.65
C ILE A 776 34.73 -51.77 84.50
N ILE A 777 34.98 -50.54 84.02
CA ILE A 777 35.73 -49.51 84.75
C ILE A 777 34.99 -49.12 86.03
N LYS A 778 33.67 -48.87 85.95
CA LYS A 778 32.81 -48.51 87.08
C LYS A 778 32.76 -49.59 88.17
N MET A 779 32.75 -50.86 87.78
CA MET A 779 32.82 -52.01 88.70
C MET A 779 34.24 -52.36 89.18
N ASN A 780 35.27 -51.62 88.75
CA ASN A 780 36.68 -51.85 89.09
C ASN A 780 37.21 -53.27 88.76
N ILE A 781 36.66 -53.93 87.74
CA ILE A 781 37.11 -55.27 87.33
C ILE A 781 38.45 -55.14 86.59
N GLN A 782 39.46 -55.91 87.00
CA GLN A 782 40.80 -55.91 86.41
C GLN A 782 41.03 -57.13 85.51
N ASN A 783 41.86 -56.98 84.48
CA ASN A 783 42.32 -58.09 83.63
C ASN A 783 43.42 -58.91 84.33
N ASN A 784 43.05 -59.57 85.43
CA ASN A 784 43.97 -60.30 86.32
C ASN A 784 43.74 -61.82 86.32
N GLY A 785 42.89 -62.34 85.42
CA GLY A 785 42.53 -63.76 85.40
C GLY A 785 41.64 -64.23 86.56
N GLY A 786 41.11 -63.31 87.38
CA GLY A 786 40.27 -63.65 88.53
C GLY A 786 38.86 -64.16 88.17
N PRO A 787 38.06 -64.61 89.17
CA PRO A 787 36.73 -65.17 88.94
C PRO A 787 35.77 -64.21 88.21
N GLN A 788 35.81 -62.92 88.54
CA GLN A 788 35.00 -61.89 87.88
C GLN A 788 35.46 -61.63 86.43
N HIS A 789 36.77 -61.67 86.16
CA HIS A 789 37.30 -61.59 84.80
C HIS A 789 36.87 -62.80 83.96
N GLY A 790 36.87 -64.02 84.55
CA GLY A 790 36.36 -65.22 83.91
C GLY A 790 34.87 -65.13 83.56
N VAL A 791 34.05 -64.59 84.47
CA VAL A 791 32.61 -64.34 84.24
C VAL A 791 32.40 -63.38 83.06
N VAL A 792 33.06 -62.23 83.06
CA VAL A 792 32.97 -61.24 81.97
C VAL A 792 33.42 -61.83 80.64
N THR A 793 34.52 -62.59 80.62
CA THR A 793 35.03 -63.26 79.41
C THR A 793 34.03 -64.27 78.86
N SER A 794 33.39 -65.04 79.73
CA SER A 794 32.35 -66.00 79.31
C SER A 794 31.07 -65.33 78.80
N GLU A 795 30.71 -64.15 79.30
CA GLU A 795 29.59 -63.34 78.77
C GLU A 795 29.90 -62.72 77.42
N ILE A 796 31.14 -62.24 77.22
CA ILE A 796 31.61 -61.73 75.92
C ILE A 796 31.63 -62.85 74.88
N LEU A 797 32.09 -64.05 75.24
CA LEU A 797 32.04 -65.20 74.34
C LEU A 797 30.62 -65.52 73.90
N PHE A 798 29.65 -65.50 74.82
CA PHE A 798 28.24 -65.67 74.50
C PHE A 798 27.72 -64.59 73.55
N TYR A 799 28.05 -63.31 73.79
CA TYR A 799 27.70 -62.21 72.88
C TYR A 799 28.33 -62.39 71.49
N LEU A 800 29.62 -62.74 71.41
CA LEU A 800 30.31 -62.98 70.15
C LEU A 800 29.72 -64.17 69.40
N GLU A 801 29.32 -65.24 70.09
CA GLU A 801 28.62 -66.38 69.49
C GLU A 801 27.27 -65.96 68.89
N THR A 802 26.50 -65.13 69.59
CA THR A 802 25.29 -64.51 69.03
C THR A 802 25.63 -63.72 67.76
N MET A 803 26.65 -62.86 67.77
CA MET A 803 27.02 -62.07 66.59
C MET A 803 27.50 -62.95 65.42
N LYS A 804 28.21 -64.07 65.68
CA LYS A 804 28.56 -65.09 64.67
C LYS A 804 27.32 -65.74 64.06
N SER A 805 26.33 -66.05 64.90
CA SER A 805 25.09 -66.71 64.46
C SER A 805 24.28 -65.85 63.49
N LEU A 806 24.34 -64.52 63.64
CA LEU A 806 23.62 -63.56 62.79
C LEU A 806 24.30 -63.34 61.43
N LYS A 807 25.60 -63.68 61.28
CA LYS A 807 26.41 -63.51 60.05
C LYS A 807 26.40 -62.09 59.47
N VAL A 808 26.36 -61.08 60.33
CA VAL A 808 26.22 -59.67 59.89
C VAL A 808 27.57 -58.96 59.79
N LEU A 809 28.53 -59.32 60.63
CA LEU A 809 29.83 -58.65 60.69
C LEU A 809 30.92 -59.43 59.94
N PRO A 810 31.93 -58.76 59.37
CA PRO A 810 33.14 -59.41 58.88
C PRO A 810 33.88 -60.16 60.00
N ASP A 811 34.49 -61.31 59.68
CA ASP A 811 35.20 -62.18 60.65
C ASP A 811 36.26 -61.46 61.50
N LYS A 812 36.79 -60.32 61.02
CA LYS A 812 37.75 -59.47 61.72
C LYS A 812 37.21 -58.94 63.06
N PHE A 813 35.93 -58.58 63.14
CA PHE A 813 35.29 -58.04 64.34
C PHE A 813 34.78 -59.11 65.31
N ILE A 814 34.81 -60.39 64.90
CA ILE A 814 34.25 -61.50 65.67
C ILE A 814 35.32 -62.46 66.21
N SER A 815 36.59 -62.08 66.07
CA SER A 815 37.72 -62.78 66.68
C SER A 815 37.80 -62.46 68.18
N ASN A 816 38.25 -63.42 69.00
CA ASN A 816 38.39 -63.22 70.45
C ASN A 816 39.32 -62.03 70.81
N LYS A 817 40.23 -61.65 69.89
CA LYS A 817 41.12 -60.49 70.03
C LYS A 817 40.46 -59.14 69.74
N ALA A 818 39.30 -59.15 69.08
CA ALA A 818 38.59 -57.91 68.68
C ALA A 818 37.91 -57.20 69.86
N MET A 819 37.80 -57.89 71.01
CA MET A 819 37.24 -57.39 72.26
C MET A 819 38.33 -57.08 73.31
N ASP A 820 39.63 -57.27 73.01
CA ASP A 820 40.71 -56.99 73.97
C ASP A 820 40.80 -55.50 74.32
N ASP A 821 40.30 -54.63 73.43
CA ASP A 821 40.23 -53.19 73.62
C ASP A 821 39.32 -52.76 74.77
N ILE A 822 38.35 -53.57 75.20
CA ILE A 822 37.47 -53.23 76.33
C ILE A 822 38.20 -53.18 77.67
N TRP A 823 39.38 -53.79 77.78
CA TRP A 823 40.19 -53.82 78.99
C TRP A 823 41.19 -52.65 79.07
N ASN A 824 41.37 -51.92 77.98
CA ASN A 824 42.17 -50.71 77.96
C ASN A 824 41.41 -49.60 78.70
N ARG A 825 42.00 -49.13 79.81
CA ARG A 825 41.46 -48.07 80.65
C ARG A 825 41.66 -46.68 80.04
#